data_AF-A0A519UGL7-F1
#
_entry.id   AF-A0A519UGL7-F1
#
_cell.length_a   1.000
_cell.length_b   1.000
_cell.length_c   1.000
_cell.angle_alpha   90.00
_cell.angle_beta   90.00
_cell.angle_gamma   90.00
#
_symmetry.space_group_name_H-M   'P 1'
#
loop_
_entity.id
_entity.type
_entity.pdbx_description
1 polymer ?
#
loop_
_entity_poly.entity_id
_entity_poly.type
_entity_poly.pdbx_seq_one_letter_code
_entity_poly.pdbx_strand_id
1 'polypeptide(L)'
;NLANIEYLRGKYKASQKTCFDLVKELGNYDYWVAKTYILLADNYVGLKDNFQAKATLQSIIENYQGKDDEILKQFQLGNVNFTSKGTLIPGAQSLFGIKTQLQFGKLFVTGVLANQRAQRQSLNMQGGSALQTFSLKADEYEENRHFLLGHYFRNRYNEAMRQLPVVNSNVQILRMEVWVTNRMGIDTNVRDVVALMDLGEGDPFAPIPAPTPNALPSNNANSLYSAILSNPNARNSTLVQSVLTGQGLLAVQDFEKTFARKLDPRDYYFNPQVGFLSLQQPLQPDEVLGVAYQYTYNGKVFQVGEFSQDVPPDTSGTTQRVLFLKLLKATSQRTNLPIWDLMMKNVYSVGYGQLERADFKLDILYEEPSLGEKRYLPPDPVLPAYQGQPIISLVNLDRLNNQNDPQPDGVFDFIEGFTVISSMSRIIFPVLEPFGHDLDYVYSTQADREKYLYYPLYDTIKAIAQTYANLNRFEINGKSKTSSTGDYQLGFNIPRNSVTVTANGQTLQENIDYEINYDLGTLRVINQAIINSGVPVNIQFENQAAFGIQQRNYMGLRLDYFANKKLSLGGTIARLGERPFFVKQQYGDDPIRNTMYGLDADYRSEWPRMTKWLNKLPFYNSQEVSAITAYAEAAVLQPGHAPQIGKGDAGVMYIDDFEGTRSGIDIRFPLISWNLSSVPQNSGLYPESGLTNDPASGYNRAKLAWYNIEP
;
A
#
# COMPACT_ATOMS: atom_id res chain seq x y z
N ASN A 1 45.02 -35.99 33.06
CA ASN A 1 46.28 -35.47 33.67
C ASN A 1 47.39 -35.18 32.68
N LEU A 2 47.61 -36.03 31.66
CA LEU A 2 48.64 -35.81 30.64
C LEU A 2 48.53 -34.44 29.94
N ALA A 3 47.34 -34.09 29.42
CA ALA A 3 47.10 -32.79 28.77
C ALA A 3 47.44 -31.59 29.68
N ASN A 4 47.06 -31.63 30.96
CA ASN A 4 47.36 -30.54 31.90
C ASN A 4 48.87 -30.39 32.15
N ILE A 5 49.60 -31.50 32.21
CA ILE A 5 51.07 -31.48 32.34
C ILE A 5 51.70 -30.90 31.07
N GLU A 6 51.17 -31.20 29.89
CA GLU A 6 51.62 -30.62 28.62
C GLU A 6 51.35 -29.12 28.55
N TYR A 7 50.18 -28.67 29.01
CA TYR A 7 49.85 -27.24 29.16
C TYR A 7 50.83 -26.52 30.09
N LEU A 8 51.04 -27.05 31.32
CA LEU A 8 51.96 -26.45 32.30
C LEU A 8 53.42 -26.40 31.83
N ARG A 9 53.81 -27.28 30.89
CA ARG A 9 55.13 -27.28 30.23
C ARG A 9 55.20 -26.36 29.00
N GLY A 10 54.17 -25.57 28.73
CA GLY A 10 54.09 -24.67 27.58
C GLY A 10 53.88 -25.37 26.23
N LYS A 11 53.54 -26.67 26.22
CA LYS A 11 53.34 -27.46 24.99
C LYS A 11 51.89 -27.42 24.55
N TYR A 12 51.37 -26.23 24.29
CA TYR A 12 49.93 -25.99 24.05
C TYR A 12 49.35 -26.80 22.89
N LYS A 13 50.06 -26.96 21.76
CA LYS A 13 49.58 -27.77 20.62
C LYS A 13 49.48 -29.27 20.92
N ALA A 14 50.42 -29.80 21.72
CA ALA A 14 50.38 -31.20 22.15
C ALA A 14 49.21 -31.41 23.13
N SER A 15 49.07 -30.50 24.10
CA SER A 15 47.94 -30.49 25.04
C SER A 15 46.59 -30.42 24.32
N GLN A 16 46.45 -29.59 23.27
CA GLN A 16 45.22 -29.53 22.46
C GLN A 16 44.89 -30.86 21.80
N LYS A 17 45.87 -31.52 21.18
CA LYS A 17 45.67 -32.83 20.56
C LYS A 17 45.19 -33.85 21.61
N THR A 18 45.86 -33.89 22.75
CA THR A 18 45.49 -34.75 23.87
C THR A 18 44.09 -34.42 24.40
N CYS A 19 43.69 -33.14 24.42
CA CYS A 19 42.33 -32.74 24.78
C CYS A 19 41.28 -33.25 23.78
N PHE A 20 41.53 -33.14 22.46
CA PHE A 20 40.60 -33.67 21.45
C PHE A 20 40.44 -35.18 21.52
N ASP A 21 41.52 -35.92 21.78
CA ASP A 21 41.47 -37.36 21.96
C ASP A 21 40.68 -37.73 23.23
N LEU A 22 40.88 -36.99 24.33
CA LEU A 22 40.16 -37.19 25.59
C LEU A 22 38.64 -36.98 25.46
N VAL A 23 38.21 -35.96 24.71
CA VAL A 23 36.78 -35.70 24.46
C VAL A 23 36.13 -36.83 23.65
N LYS A 24 36.86 -37.45 22.71
CA LYS A 24 36.36 -38.59 21.94
C LYS A 24 36.26 -39.86 22.78
N GLU A 25 37.24 -40.12 23.64
CA GLU A 25 37.31 -41.35 24.45
C GLU A 25 36.40 -41.29 25.69
N LEU A 26 36.21 -40.11 26.28
CA LEU A 26 35.45 -39.91 27.51
C LEU A 26 34.11 -39.20 27.30
N GLY A 27 33.52 -39.30 26.11
CA GLY A 27 32.28 -38.60 25.75
C GLY A 27 31.09 -38.83 26.70
N ASN A 28 31.10 -39.90 27.49
CA ASN A 28 30.07 -40.23 28.48
C ASN A 28 30.36 -39.70 29.91
N TYR A 29 31.45 -38.95 30.09
CA TYR A 29 31.89 -38.45 31.41
C TYR A 29 31.94 -36.92 31.43
N ASP A 30 30.77 -36.29 31.61
CA ASP A 30 30.55 -34.84 31.48
C ASP A 30 31.57 -33.97 32.25
N TYR A 31 31.92 -34.37 33.48
CA TYR A 31 32.90 -33.64 34.30
C TYR A 31 34.30 -33.59 33.65
N TRP A 32 34.75 -34.70 33.07
CA TRP A 32 36.06 -34.79 32.41
C TRP A 32 36.04 -34.10 31.05
N VAL A 33 34.92 -34.19 30.33
CA VAL A 33 34.71 -33.46 29.06
C VAL A 33 34.74 -31.95 29.29
N ALA A 34 33.96 -31.43 30.24
CA ALA A 34 33.93 -29.99 30.56
C ALA A 34 35.31 -29.48 31.03
N LYS A 35 35.99 -30.21 31.92
CA LYS A 35 37.35 -29.87 32.37
C LYS A 35 38.36 -29.86 31.23
N THR A 36 38.15 -30.69 30.21
CA THR A 36 38.99 -30.74 29.01
C THR A 36 38.75 -29.54 28.10
N TYR A 37 37.50 -29.10 27.93
CA TYR A 37 37.20 -27.88 27.18
C TYR A 37 37.72 -26.61 27.87
N ILE A 38 37.69 -26.54 29.21
CA ILE A 38 38.33 -25.44 29.95
C ILE A 38 39.84 -25.40 29.68
N LEU A 39 40.51 -26.56 29.77
CA LEU A 39 41.94 -26.66 29.46
C LEU A 39 42.24 -26.36 27.98
N LEU A 40 41.33 -26.70 27.07
CA LEU A 40 41.44 -26.36 25.65
C LEU A 40 41.37 -24.84 25.43
N ALA A 41 40.50 -24.13 26.15
CA ALA A 41 40.44 -22.68 26.14
C ALA A 41 41.73 -22.05 26.69
N ASP A 42 42.27 -22.57 27.80
CA ASP A 42 43.56 -22.14 28.36
C ASP A 42 44.71 -22.37 27.36
N ASN A 43 44.70 -23.49 26.63
CA ASN A 43 45.65 -23.72 25.54
C ASN A 43 45.52 -22.68 24.41
N TYR A 44 44.30 -22.29 24.02
CA TYR A 44 44.08 -21.24 23.02
C TYR A 44 44.58 -19.88 23.51
N VAL A 45 44.39 -19.54 24.78
CA VAL A 45 44.98 -18.34 25.41
C VAL A 45 46.51 -18.41 25.34
N GLY A 46 47.10 -19.55 25.71
CA GLY A 46 48.55 -19.78 25.61
C GLY A 46 49.11 -19.67 24.18
N LEU A 47 48.28 -19.96 23.17
CA LEU A 47 48.58 -19.80 21.74
C LEU A 47 48.25 -18.41 21.19
N LYS A 48 47.73 -17.49 22.02
CA LYS A 48 47.24 -16.15 21.64
C LYS A 48 46.06 -16.15 20.66
N ASP A 49 45.31 -17.25 20.60
CA ASP A 49 44.07 -17.35 19.81
C ASP A 49 42.85 -17.05 20.70
N ASN A 50 42.67 -15.77 21.00
CA ASN A 50 41.60 -15.31 21.90
C ASN A 50 40.20 -15.55 21.32
N PHE A 51 40.05 -15.64 19.99
CA PHE A 51 38.78 -15.91 19.35
C PHE A 51 38.32 -17.35 19.65
N GLN A 52 39.20 -18.33 19.45
CA GLN A 52 38.90 -19.73 19.75
C GLN A 52 38.79 -20.00 21.25
N ALA A 53 39.60 -19.33 22.08
CA ALA A 53 39.47 -19.41 23.54
C ALA A 53 38.08 -18.97 24.01
N LYS A 54 37.60 -17.82 23.49
CA LYS A 54 36.28 -17.28 23.81
C LYS A 54 35.16 -18.19 23.30
N ALA A 55 35.24 -18.65 22.05
CA ALA A 55 34.25 -19.57 21.48
C ALA A 55 34.15 -20.90 22.26
N THR A 56 35.30 -21.45 22.69
CA THR A 56 35.36 -22.70 23.46
C THR A 56 34.75 -22.56 24.85
N LEU A 57 35.01 -21.47 25.56
CA LEU A 57 34.37 -21.23 26.86
C LEU A 57 32.87 -20.94 26.70
N GLN A 58 32.52 -20.19 25.66
CA GLN A 58 31.14 -19.84 25.39
C GLN A 58 30.27 -21.07 25.10
N SER A 59 30.79 -22.09 24.39
CA SER A 59 30.05 -23.33 24.13
C SER A 59 29.81 -24.19 25.37
N ILE A 60 30.73 -24.18 26.36
CA ILE A 60 30.51 -24.83 27.67
C ILE A 60 29.40 -24.11 28.43
N ILE A 61 29.46 -22.78 28.42
CA ILE A 61 28.51 -21.93 29.15
C ILE A 61 27.11 -21.98 28.52
N GLU A 62 27.02 -22.05 27.19
CA GLU A 62 25.75 -22.16 26.45
C GLU A 62 25.01 -23.48 26.71
N ASN A 63 25.75 -24.54 27.08
CA ASN A 63 25.22 -25.90 27.22
C ASN A 63 25.27 -26.45 28.66
N TYR A 64 25.46 -25.60 29.68
CA TYR A 64 25.49 -26.08 31.07
C TYR A 64 24.12 -26.59 31.52
N GLN A 65 24.07 -27.89 31.82
CA GLN A 65 22.97 -28.52 32.54
C GLN A 65 23.50 -29.04 33.88
N GLY A 66 22.93 -28.53 34.97
CA GLY A 66 23.30 -28.99 36.29
C GLY A 66 22.77 -30.38 36.59
N LYS A 67 23.51 -31.13 37.41
CA LYS A 67 23.09 -32.46 37.87
C LYS A 67 21.89 -32.37 38.83
N ASP A 68 21.23 -33.49 39.11
CA ASP A 68 20.03 -33.56 39.96
C ASP A 68 20.22 -32.94 41.35
N ASP A 69 21.44 -33.00 41.89
CA ASP A 69 21.83 -32.48 43.20
C ASP A 69 22.30 -31.00 43.20
N GLU A 70 22.51 -30.40 42.04
CA GLU A 70 22.99 -29.02 41.93
C GLU A 70 21.84 -27.99 41.99
N ILE A 71 22.10 -26.84 42.65
CA ILE A 71 21.13 -25.73 42.73
C ILE A 71 20.98 -25.06 41.36
N LEU A 72 22.07 -24.88 40.61
CA LEU A 72 22.02 -24.32 39.26
C LEU A 72 21.60 -25.41 38.29
N LYS A 73 20.39 -25.32 37.72
CA LYS A 73 19.88 -26.29 36.75
C LYS A 73 20.22 -25.95 35.32
N GLN A 74 20.16 -24.67 34.97
CA GLN A 74 20.43 -24.21 33.62
C GLN A 74 21.10 -22.84 33.63
N PHE A 75 22.09 -22.66 32.79
CA PHE A 75 22.65 -21.35 32.47
C PHE A 75 22.83 -21.26 30.96
N GLN A 76 22.36 -20.17 30.34
CA GLN A 76 22.48 -19.96 28.90
C GLN A 76 22.89 -18.51 28.63
N LEU A 77 23.79 -18.33 27.65
CA LEU A 77 24.19 -17.03 27.13
C LEU A 77 23.91 -16.98 25.63
N GLY A 78 23.63 -15.79 25.10
CA GLY A 78 23.32 -15.63 23.69
C GLY A 78 21.83 -15.82 23.43
N ASN A 79 21.44 -16.70 22.51
CA ASN A 79 20.03 -16.90 22.16
C ASN A 79 19.31 -17.68 23.27
N VAL A 80 18.41 -17.01 23.98
CA VAL A 80 17.64 -17.56 25.09
C VAL A 80 16.15 -17.35 24.88
N ASN A 81 15.36 -18.22 25.51
CA ASN A 81 13.90 -18.15 25.48
C ASN A 81 13.37 -18.13 26.92
N PHE A 82 12.39 -17.26 27.18
CA PHE A 82 11.64 -17.19 28.42
C PHE A 82 10.27 -17.82 28.21
N THR A 83 10.10 -19.05 28.69
CA THR A 83 8.83 -19.77 28.59
C THR A 83 7.93 -19.42 29.76
N SER A 84 6.75 -18.89 29.47
CA SER A 84 5.66 -18.74 30.44
C SER A 84 4.62 -19.85 30.22
N LYS A 85 4.01 -20.36 31.29
CA LYS A 85 2.93 -21.34 31.20
C LYS A 85 1.56 -20.70 31.01
N GLY A 86 1.43 -19.40 31.26
CA GLY A 86 0.16 -18.69 31.17
C GLY A 86 -0.10 -18.04 29.82
N THR A 87 -1.37 -17.77 29.56
CA THR A 87 -1.82 -17.10 28.34
C THR A 87 -1.83 -15.59 28.50
N LEU A 88 -2.01 -15.08 29.74
CA LEU A 88 -2.03 -13.65 30.04
C LEU A 88 -0.65 -12.99 29.99
N ILE A 89 0.40 -13.69 30.42
CA ILE A 89 1.80 -13.25 30.25
C ILE A 89 2.47 -14.23 29.29
N PRO A 90 2.51 -13.92 27.99
CA PRO A 90 3.11 -14.81 27.01
C PRO A 90 4.63 -14.92 27.27
N GLY A 91 5.19 -16.08 26.95
CA GLY A 91 6.64 -16.24 26.90
C GLY A 91 7.27 -15.35 25.82
N ALA A 92 8.56 -15.07 25.96
CA ALA A 92 9.35 -14.32 24.98
C ALA A 92 10.41 -15.25 24.38
N GLN A 93 10.42 -15.38 23.05
CA GLN A 93 11.37 -16.18 22.29
C GLN A 93 12.40 -15.27 21.61
N SER A 94 13.44 -15.85 21.02
CA SER A 94 14.42 -15.12 20.20
C SER A 94 15.11 -13.97 20.93
N LEU A 95 15.36 -14.11 22.24
CA LEU A 95 16.02 -13.11 23.05
C LEU A 95 17.54 -13.31 22.98
N PHE A 96 18.32 -12.23 22.92
CA PHE A 96 19.78 -12.31 23.03
C PHE A 96 20.25 -11.79 24.38
N GLY A 97 20.65 -12.67 25.29
CA GLY A 97 21.10 -12.31 26.62
C GLY A 97 21.44 -13.49 27.52
N ILE A 98 21.11 -13.38 28.80
CA ILE A 98 21.46 -14.34 29.85
C ILE A 98 20.18 -14.96 30.39
N LYS A 99 20.16 -16.29 30.52
CA LYS A 99 19.13 -17.04 31.22
C LYS A 99 19.76 -17.90 32.30
N THR A 100 19.11 -17.97 33.46
CA THR A 100 19.54 -18.79 34.59
C THR A 100 18.33 -19.45 35.21
N GLN A 101 18.42 -20.75 35.48
CA GLN A 101 17.42 -21.51 36.21
C GLN A 101 18.05 -22.15 37.43
N LEU A 102 17.50 -21.85 38.60
CA LEU A 102 17.91 -22.40 39.89
C LEU A 102 16.78 -23.27 40.45
N GLN A 103 17.12 -24.34 41.16
CA GLN A 103 16.16 -25.18 41.87
C GLN A 103 16.51 -25.25 43.36
N PHE A 104 15.56 -24.85 44.19
CA PHE A 104 15.61 -24.95 45.65
C PHE A 104 14.51 -25.92 46.11
N GLY A 105 14.85 -27.22 46.13
CA GLY A 105 13.90 -28.28 46.46
C GLY A 105 12.75 -28.35 45.45
N LYS A 106 11.56 -27.88 45.86
CA LYS A 106 10.33 -27.84 45.03
C LYS A 106 10.13 -26.52 44.26
N LEU A 107 10.98 -25.52 44.51
CA LEU A 107 10.89 -24.19 43.89
C LEU A 107 11.92 -24.08 42.76
N PHE A 108 11.47 -23.74 41.56
CA PHE A 108 12.32 -23.35 40.45
C PHE A 108 12.27 -21.83 40.28
N VAL A 109 13.43 -21.22 40.15
CA VAL A 109 13.60 -19.78 39.93
C VAL A 109 14.28 -19.59 38.58
N THR A 110 13.55 -19.07 37.60
CA THR A 110 14.07 -18.80 36.26
C THR A 110 14.19 -17.30 36.04
N GLY A 111 15.39 -16.80 35.83
CA GLY A 111 15.67 -15.41 35.50
C GLY A 111 16.17 -15.27 34.06
N VAL A 112 15.73 -14.22 33.36
CA VAL A 112 16.19 -13.84 32.03
C VAL A 112 16.44 -12.34 31.98
N LEU A 113 17.58 -11.95 31.40
CA LEU A 113 17.92 -10.55 31.12
C LEU A 113 18.53 -10.50 29.72
N ALA A 114 17.82 -9.91 28.78
CA ALA A 114 18.16 -10.03 27.36
C ALA A 114 17.62 -8.87 26.52
N ASN A 115 18.14 -8.72 25.31
CA ASN A 115 17.56 -7.83 24.31
C ASN A 115 16.68 -8.65 23.36
N GLN A 116 15.44 -8.24 23.19
CA GLN A 116 14.53 -8.86 22.24
C GLN A 116 14.88 -8.38 20.83
N ARG A 117 15.26 -9.32 19.95
CA ARG A 117 15.65 -9.02 18.56
C ARG A 117 14.52 -9.18 17.56
N ALA A 118 13.42 -9.81 17.97
CA ALA A 118 12.30 -10.11 17.10
C ALA A 118 11.04 -9.36 17.52
N GLN A 119 10.28 -8.89 16.54
CA GLN A 119 8.94 -8.36 16.76
C GLN A 119 7.91 -9.42 16.37
N ARG A 120 6.95 -9.67 17.26
CA ARG A 120 5.77 -10.46 16.92
C ARG A 120 4.86 -9.61 16.04
N GLN A 121 4.60 -10.09 14.83
CA GLN A 121 3.66 -9.52 13.89
C GLN A 121 2.46 -10.47 13.78
N SER A 122 1.28 -9.91 13.56
CA SER A 122 0.07 -10.68 13.29
C SER A 122 -0.55 -10.20 11.99
N LEU A 123 -0.89 -11.15 11.13
CA LEU A 123 -1.54 -10.94 9.85
C LEU A 123 -2.88 -11.68 9.88
N ASN A 124 -3.96 -10.94 9.78
CA ASN A 124 -5.32 -11.49 9.75
C ASN A 124 -5.85 -11.42 8.32
N MET A 125 -6.25 -12.55 7.73
CA MET A 125 -6.84 -12.58 6.39
C MET A 125 -8.00 -13.57 6.31
N GLN A 126 -9.09 -13.20 5.63
CA GLN A 126 -10.30 -14.03 5.43
C GLN A 126 -10.27 -14.71 4.06
N GLY A 127 -10.26 -16.06 4.05
CA GLY A 127 -10.27 -16.87 2.83
C GLY A 127 -8.93 -16.90 2.07
N GLY A 128 -8.70 -17.95 1.28
CA GLY A 128 -7.45 -18.18 0.50
C GLY A 128 -7.20 -17.20 -0.67
N SER A 129 -7.91 -16.08 -0.67
CA SER A 129 -7.85 -14.97 -1.61
C SER A 129 -7.95 -13.70 -0.77
N ALA A 130 -7.05 -12.74 -0.96
CA ALA A 130 -6.96 -11.57 -0.09
C ALA A 130 -8.24 -10.72 -0.11
N LEU A 131 -9.15 -10.95 0.84
CA LEU A 131 -10.24 -10.03 1.13
C LEU A 131 -9.63 -8.78 1.80
N GLN A 132 -9.47 -7.72 1.02
CA GLN A 132 -8.91 -6.45 1.46
C GLN A 132 -10.05 -5.48 1.76
N THR A 133 -10.05 -4.90 2.96
CA THR A 133 -10.93 -3.76 3.25
C THR A 133 -10.30 -2.48 2.69
N PHE A 134 -11.13 -1.61 2.12
CA PHE A 134 -10.72 -0.28 1.68
C PHE A 134 -11.66 0.77 2.28
N SER A 135 -11.08 1.92 2.59
CA SER A 135 -11.73 3.16 3.04
C SER A 135 -11.09 4.26 2.20
N LEU A 136 -11.86 4.94 1.37
CA LEU A 136 -11.36 6.00 0.50
C LEU A 136 -12.20 7.27 0.68
N LYS A 137 -11.57 8.41 0.88
CA LYS A 137 -12.28 9.70 0.86
C LYS A 137 -12.60 10.13 -0.57
N ALA A 138 -13.60 11.01 -0.71
CA ALA A 138 -14.01 11.52 -2.03
C ALA A 138 -12.88 12.19 -2.82
N ASP A 139 -11.93 12.84 -2.15
CA ASP A 139 -10.76 13.46 -2.80
C ASP A 139 -9.71 12.45 -3.27
N GLU A 140 -9.80 11.17 -2.89
CA GLU A 140 -8.85 10.11 -3.26
C GLU A 140 -9.10 9.50 -4.65
N TYR A 141 -9.82 10.20 -5.52
CA TYR A 141 -9.99 9.82 -6.92
C TYR A 141 -8.65 9.74 -7.67
N GLU A 142 -8.61 8.95 -8.75
CA GLU A 142 -7.41 8.78 -9.58
C GLU A 142 -7.21 9.93 -10.59
N GLU A 143 -6.44 10.94 -10.16
CA GLU A 143 -6.07 12.09 -10.99
C GLU A 143 -5.15 11.69 -12.17
N ASN A 144 -5.27 12.41 -13.30
CA ASN A 144 -4.40 12.28 -14.48
C ASN A 144 -4.39 10.88 -15.13
N ARG A 145 -5.47 10.11 -14.99
CA ARG A 145 -5.57 8.74 -15.48
C ARG A 145 -6.79 8.44 -16.36
N HIS A 146 -7.94 9.01 -16.01
CA HIS A 146 -9.22 8.72 -16.66
C HIS A 146 -9.75 9.95 -17.38
N PHE A 147 -10.12 9.78 -18.65
CA PHE A 147 -10.51 10.91 -19.52
C PHE A 147 -11.67 10.53 -20.44
N LEU A 148 -12.64 11.42 -20.56
CA LEU A 148 -13.67 11.38 -21.59
C LEU A 148 -13.08 11.80 -22.94
N LEU A 149 -13.57 11.24 -24.03
CA LEU A 149 -12.99 11.47 -25.37
C LEU A 149 -13.38 12.82 -26.01
N GLY A 150 -14.23 13.60 -25.36
CA GLY A 150 -14.72 14.91 -25.80
C GLY A 150 -16.01 15.32 -25.08
N HIS A 151 -16.47 16.57 -25.27
CA HIS A 151 -17.62 17.08 -24.52
C HIS A 151 -18.94 16.42 -24.90
N TYR A 152 -19.06 15.89 -26.12
CA TYR A 152 -20.20 15.06 -26.51
C TYR A 152 -20.41 13.87 -25.56
N PHE A 153 -19.32 13.19 -25.17
CA PHE A 153 -19.35 12.04 -24.28
C PHE A 153 -19.59 12.47 -22.84
N ARG A 154 -18.94 13.56 -22.41
CA ARG A 154 -19.19 14.17 -21.10
C ARG A 154 -20.67 14.46 -20.87
N ASN A 155 -21.27 15.20 -21.80
CA ASN A 155 -22.65 15.68 -21.65
C ASN A 155 -23.69 14.56 -21.72
N ARG A 156 -23.31 13.36 -22.18
CA ARG A 156 -24.17 12.17 -22.26
C ARG A 156 -23.80 11.06 -21.29
N TYR A 157 -22.74 11.23 -20.49
CA TYR A 157 -22.23 10.18 -19.62
C TYR A 157 -23.31 9.65 -18.66
N ASN A 158 -23.92 10.56 -17.90
CA ASN A 158 -24.96 10.21 -16.92
C ASN A 158 -26.19 9.61 -17.59
N GLU A 159 -26.57 10.11 -18.78
CA GLU A 159 -27.70 9.55 -19.55
C GLU A 159 -27.40 8.12 -20.02
N ALA A 160 -26.20 7.91 -20.59
CA ALA A 160 -25.74 6.63 -21.11
C ALA A 160 -25.69 5.55 -20.02
N MET A 161 -25.33 5.93 -18.79
CA MET A 161 -25.25 5.04 -17.63
C MET A 161 -26.51 5.01 -16.75
N ARG A 162 -27.55 5.79 -17.08
CA ARG A 162 -28.76 5.91 -16.23
C ARG A 162 -29.53 4.60 -16.03
N GLN A 163 -29.46 3.67 -16.98
CA GLN A 163 -30.30 2.46 -17.02
C GLN A 163 -29.48 1.17 -17.17
N LEU A 164 -28.25 1.16 -16.67
CA LEU A 164 -27.41 -0.04 -16.66
C LEU A 164 -28.19 -1.26 -16.12
N PRO A 165 -28.01 -2.47 -16.71
CA PRO A 165 -26.98 -2.82 -17.70
C PRO A 165 -27.29 -2.40 -19.14
N VAL A 166 -28.48 -1.83 -19.42
CA VAL A 166 -28.81 -1.30 -20.75
C VAL A 166 -28.20 0.08 -20.91
N VAL A 167 -27.24 0.20 -21.84
CA VAL A 167 -26.52 1.45 -22.10
C VAL A 167 -27.33 2.33 -23.05
N ASN A 168 -27.66 3.55 -22.63
CA ASN A 168 -28.37 4.52 -23.46
C ASN A 168 -27.40 5.29 -24.36
N SER A 169 -26.70 4.58 -25.24
CA SER A 169 -25.78 5.18 -26.21
C SER A 169 -25.87 4.46 -27.54
N ASN A 170 -25.96 5.24 -28.62
CA ASN A 170 -25.89 4.75 -30.00
C ASN A 170 -24.44 4.75 -30.55
N VAL A 171 -23.47 5.11 -29.72
CA VAL A 171 -22.05 5.14 -30.11
C VAL A 171 -21.43 3.75 -29.92
N GLN A 172 -20.62 3.36 -30.90
CA GLN A 172 -19.70 2.24 -30.75
C GLN A 172 -18.33 2.61 -31.31
N ILE A 173 -17.34 2.80 -30.43
CA ILE A 173 -15.95 3.06 -30.82
C ILE A 173 -15.35 1.79 -31.39
N LEU A 174 -14.80 1.89 -32.60
CA LEU A 174 -14.21 0.79 -33.34
C LEU A 174 -12.70 0.72 -33.16
N ARG A 175 -12.05 1.88 -33.07
CA ARG A 175 -10.60 2.00 -33.02
C ARG A 175 -10.19 3.24 -32.25
N MET A 176 -9.07 3.14 -31.54
CA MET A 176 -8.43 4.26 -30.88
C MET A 176 -6.90 4.17 -30.96
N GLU A 177 -6.24 5.32 -31.08
CA GLU A 177 -4.81 5.50 -30.86
C GLU A 177 -4.62 6.57 -29.78
N VAL A 178 -3.78 6.27 -28.79
CA VAL A 178 -3.49 7.15 -27.66
C VAL A 178 -2.02 7.55 -27.74
N TRP A 179 -1.76 8.84 -27.61
CA TRP A 179 -0.44 9.44 -27.74
C TRP A 179 -0.09 10.24 -26.49
N VAL A 180 1.09 9.97 -25.93
CA VAL A 180 1.60 10.61 -24.72
C VAL A 180 2.99 11.16 -24.99
N THR A 181 3.36 12.28 -24.36
CA THR A 181 4.72 12.83 -24.41
C THR A 181 5.80 11.75 -24.20
N ASN A 182 6.80 11.72 -25.08
CA ASN A 182 7.90 10.77 -25.00
C ASN A 182 9.08 11.35 -24.20
N ARG A 183 9.20 10.96 -22.92
CA ARG A 183 10.27 11.44 -22.03
C ARG A 183 11.50 10.53 -21.99
N MET A 184 11.30 9.23 -22.24
CA MET A 184 12.34 8.21 -22.06
C MET A 184 13.16 7.95 -23.33
N GLY A 185 13.03 8.80 -24.35
CA GLY A 185 13.77 8.63 -25.61
C GLY A 185 13.45 7.31 -26.31
N ILE A 186 12.21 6.84 -26.23
CA ILE A 186 11.78 5.63 -26.95
C ILE A 186 11.79 5.95 -28.45
N ASP A 187 12.40 5.10 -29.27
CA ASP A 187 12.55 5.36 -30.71
C ASP A 187 11.46 4.72 -31.58
N THR A 188 10.57 3.90 -30.99
CA THR A 188 9.54 3.14 -31.72
C THR A 188 8.16 3.80 -31.63
N ASN A 189 7.44 3.87 -32.77
CA ASN A 189 6.11 4.49 -32.87
C ASN A 189 6.03 5.90 -32.27
N VAL A 190 7.07 6.71 -32.51
CA VAL A 190 7.18 8.08 -32.01
C VAL A 190 7.17 9.08 -33.16
N ARG A 191 6.62 10.28 -32.91
CA ARG A 191 6.60 11.39 -33.86
C ARG A 191 6.20 12.69 -33.19
N ASP A 192 6.41 13.81 -33.89
CA ASP A 192 5.78 15.08 -33.55
C ASP A 192 4.25 15.02 -33.77
N VAL A 193 3.51 15.41 -32.73
CA VAL A 193 2.05 15.51 -32.75
C VAL A 193 1.63 16.91 -32.32
N VAL A 194 0.47 17.34 -32.82
CA VAL A 194 -0.25 18.51 -32.34
C VAL A 194 -1.60 18.05 -31.84
N ALA A 195 -1.81 18.15 -30.54
CA ALA A 195 -3.09 17.88 -29.92
C ALA A 195 -3.87 19.20 -29.80
N LEU A 196 -5.09 19.23 -30.33
CA LEU A 196 -5.96 20.39 -30.43
C LEU A 196 -7.12 20.25 -29.44
N MET A 197 -7.38 21.28 -28.64
CA MET A 197 -8.49 21.31 -27.68
C MET A 197 -9.83 21.19 -28.37
N ASP A 198 -10.07 21.98 -29.42
CA ASP A 198 -11.39 22.09 -30.07
C ASP A 198 -11.60 21.09 -31.23
N LEU A 199 -10.66 20.18 -31.47
CA LEU A 199 -10.87 19.15 -32.50
C LEU A 199 -12.05 18.24 -32.09
N GLY A 200 -12.97 18.00 -33.01
CA GLY A 200 -14.15 17.16 -32.71
C GLY A 200 -15.24 17.83 -31.90
N GLU A 201 -15.12 19.12 -31.53
CA GLU A 201 -16.15 19.83 -30.76
C GLU A 201 -17.07 20.64 -31.67
N GLY A 202 -18.38 20.41 -31.58
CA GLY A 202 -19.37 21.20 -32.33
C GLY A 202 -19.49 22.64 -31.83
N ASP A 203 -19.21 22.87 -30.54
CA ASP A 203 -19.21 24.18 -29.88
C ASP A 203 -17.80 24.43 -29.31
N PRO A 204 -16.86 24.95 -30.14
CA PRO A 204 -15.47 25.15 -29.74
C PRO A 204 -15.32 26.30 -28.73
N PHE A 205 -14.31 26.19 -27.85
CA PHE A 205 -13.98 27.24 -26.88
C PHE A 205 -13.28 28.43 -27.54
N ALA A 206 -12.38 28.17 -28.49
CA ALA A 206 -11.81 29.22 -29.31
C ALA A 206 -12.92 29.84 -30.19
N PRO A 207 -12.86 31.16 -30.47
CA PRO A 207 -13.86 31.86 -31.27
C PRO A 207 -13.72 31.53 -32.76
N ILE A 208 -14.03 30.28 -33.12
CA ILE A 208 -13.88 29.75 -34.47
C ILE A 208 -15.13 30.11 -35.31
N PRO A 209 -14.98 30.55 -36.57
CA PRO A 209 -16.11 30.84 -37.45
C PRO A 209 -16.99 29.60 -37.70
N ALA A 210 -18.31 29.79 -37.58
CA ALA A 210 -19.37 28.81 -37.83
C ALA A 210 -19.35 27.58 -36.90
N PRO A 211 -19.60 27.74 -35.58
CA PRO A 211 -19.85 26.62 -34.70
C PRO A 211 -21.09 25.84 -35.18
N THR A 212 -21.10 24.53 -34.91
CA THR A 212 -22.29 23.70 -35.11
C THR A 212 -22.69 23.05 -33.77
N PRO A 213 -23.35 23.82 -32.88
CA PRO A 213 -23.85 23.28 -31.63
C PRO A 213 -24.75 22.09 -31.95
N ASN A 214 -24.42 20.91 -31.41
CA ASN A 214 -25.02 19.59 -31.69
C ASN A 214 -24.38 18.73 -32.80
N ALA A 215 -23.28 19.15 -33.43
CA ALA A 215 -22.54 18.21 -34.29
C ALA A 215 -22.02 17.01 -33.49
N LEU A 216 -22.11 15.83 -34.12
CA LEU A 216 -21.46 14.63 -33.62
C LEU A 216 -19.94 14.80 -33.72
N PRO A 217 -19.15 14.30 -32.75
CA PRO A 217 -17.70 14.42 -32.78
C PRO A 217 -17.12 13.92 -34.08
N SER A 218 -16.46 14.79 -34.83
CA SER A 218 -15.74 14.43 -36.05
C SER A 218 -14.71 15.50 -36.37
N ASN A 219 -13.73 15.18 -37.21
CA ASN A 219 -12.77 16.17 -37.72
C ASN A 219 -13.45 17.38 -38.38
N ASN A 220 -14.69 17.21 -38.86
CA ASN A 220 -15.49 18.26 -39.51
C ASN A 220 -16.62 18.78 -38.60
N ALA A 221 -16.58 18.54 -37.29
CA ALA A 221 -17.57 19.06 -36.35
C ALA A 221 -17.51 20.60 -36.25
N ASN A 222 -16.39 21.19 -36.61
CA ASN A 222 -16.22 22.63 -36.78
C ASN A 222 -15.24 22.91 -37.93
N SER A 223 -14.94 24.18 -38.20
CA SER A 223 -14.04 24.57 -39.28
C SER A 223 -12.54 24.48 -38.94
N LEU A 224 -12.16 24.21 -37.68
CA LEU A 224 -10.76 24.23 -37.20
C LEU A 224 -9.85 23.36 -38.04
N TYR A 225 -10.20 22.08 -38.18
CA TYR A 225 -9.36 21.10 -38.86
C TYR A 225 -9.15 21.48 -40.33
N SER A 226 -10.23 21.89 -41.02
CA SER A 226 -10.15 22.34 -42.41
C SER A 226 -9.34 23.62 -42.59
N ALA A 227 -9.43 24.56 -41.65
CA ALA A 227 -8.66 25.81 -41.66
C ALA A 227 -7.16 25.59 -41.41
N ILE A 228 -6.81 24.64 -40.54
CA ILE A 228 -5.40 24.26 -40.32
C ILE A 228 -4.84 23.61 -41.60
N LEU A 229 -5.58 22.68 -42.20
CA LEU A 229 -5.13 21.93 -43.37
C LEU A 229 -5.10 22.72 -44.67
N SER A 230 -5.76 23.89 -44.75
CA SER A 230 -5.65 24.77 -45.92
C SER A 230 -4.24 25.36 -46.09
N ASN A 231 -3.40 25.30 -45.04
CA ASN A 231 -2.00 25.68 -45.10
C ASN A 231 -1.09 24.44 -45.09
N PRO A 232 -0.41 24.09 -46.20
CA PRO A 232 0.49 22.94 -46.24
C PRO A 232 1.61 22.96 -45.20
N ASN A 233 2.03 24.15 -44.75
CA ASN A 233 3.07 24.28 -43.71
C ASN A 233 2.59 23.78 -42.33
N ALA A 234 1.28 23.61 -42.11
CA ALA A 234 0.75 23.01 -40.89
C ALA A 234 1.22 21.57 -40.69
N ARG A 235 1.62 20.87 -41.76
CA ARG A 235 2.17 19.51 -41.68
C ARG A 235 3.65 19.48 -41.31
N ASN A 236 4.36 20.58 -41.43
CA ASN A 236 5.79 20.64 -41.14
C ASN A 236 6.00 20.89 -39.65
N SER A 237 6.70 19.98 -38.95
CA SER A 237 6.96 20.14 -37.51
C SER A 237 7.61 21.47 -37.14
N THR A 238 8.54 21.99 -37.94
CA THR A 238 9.21 23.26 -37.65
C THR A 238 8.27 24.46 -37.81
N LEU A 239 7.33 24.40 -38.76
CA LEU A 239 6.47 25.55 -39.12
C LEU A 239 5.08 25.49 -38.48
N VAL A 240 4.61 24.33 -38.03
CA VAL A 240 3.22 24.19 -37.53
C VAL A 240 2.90 25.16 -36.39
N GLN A 241 3.86 25.40 -35.50
CA GLN A 241 3.67 26.34 -34.38
C GLN A 241 3.31 27.74 -34.89
N SER A 242 4.05 28.28 -35.87
CA SER A 242 3.80 29.62 -36.41
C SER A 242 2.53 29.69 -37.26
N VAL A 243 2.15 28.57 -37.90
CA VAL A 243 0.87 28.48 -38.61
C VAL A 243 -0.30 28.58 -37.65
N LEU A 244 -0.27 27.82 -36.53
CA LEU A 244 -1.36 27.81 -35.55
C LEU A 244 -1.47 29.15 -34.80
N THR A 245 -0.34 29.71 -34.35
CA THR A 245 -0.35 31.03 -33.71
C THR A 245 -0.75 32.14 -34.67
N GLY A 246 -0.37 32.03 -35.95
CA GLY A 246 -0.83 32.93 -37.01
C GLY A 246 -2.34 32.86 -37.28
N GLN A 247 -3.01 31.76 -36.91
CA GLN A 247 -4.47 31.64 -36.92
C GLN A 247 -5.14 32.14 -35.62
N GLY A 248 -4.35 32.68 -34.68
CA GLY A 248 -4.84 33.19 -33.40
C GLY A 248 -4.96 32.14 -32.29
N LEU A 249 -4.48 30.91 -32.52
CA LEU A 249 -4.49 29.85 -31.50
C LEU A 249 -3.34 30.04 -30.51
N LEU A 250 -3.62 29.82 -29.23
CA LEU A 250 -2.67 29.92 -28.13
C LEU A 250 -2.09 28.56 -27.77
N ALA A 251 -0.76 28.48 -27.68
CA ALA A 251 -0.08 27.28 -27.21
C ALA A 251 -0.41 27.00 -25.73
N VAL A 252 -0.41 25.72 -25.33
CA VAL A 252 -0.78 25.21 -23.99
C VAL A 252 -2.28 25.35 -23.66
N GLN A 253 -3.00 26.24 -24.35
CA GLN A 253 -4.45 26.44 -24.18
C GLN A 253 -5.24 25.76 -25.31
N ASP A 254 -5.08 26.23 -26.55
CA ASP A 254 -5.86 25.76 -27.68
C ASP A 254 -5.18 24.56 -28.36
N PHE A 255 -3.86 24.46 -28.25
CA PHE A 255 -3.08 23.34 -28.75
C PHE A 255 -1.80 23.06 -27.96
N GLU A 256 -1.35 21.81 -28.02
CA GLU A 256 -0.06 21.35 -27.52
C GLU A 256 0.72 20.68 -28.65
N LYS A 257 1.94 21.17 -28.91
CA LYS A 257 2.89 20.51 -29.82
C LYS A 257 3.89 19.74 -28.96
N THR A 258 4.00 18.43 -29.16
CA THR A 258 4.93 17.60 -28.39
C THR A 258 5.47 16.45 -29.23
N PHE A 259 6.66 15.98 -28.86
CA PHE A 259 7.17 14.71 -29.35
C PHE A 259 6.53 13.59 -28.55
N ALA A 260 5.67 12.79 -29.19
CA ALA A 260 4.85 11.79 -28.51
C ALA A 260 5.19 10.37 -28.94
N ARG A 261 4.90 9.42 -28.05
CA ARG A 261 4.86 7.98 -28.33
C ARG A 261 3.42 7.50 -28.37
N LYS A 262 3.13 6.58 -29.29
CA LYS A 262 1.86 5.84 -29.28
C LYS A 262 1.89 4.80 -28.17
N LEU A 263 0.84 4.76 -27.34
CA LEU A 263 0.68 3.71 -26.32
C LEU A 263 0.31 2.38 -26.97
N ASP A 264 0.77 1.28 -26.38
CA ASP A 264 0.30 -0.05 -26.76
C ASP A 264 -1.16 -0.22 -26.33
N PRO A 265 -2.02 -0.93 -27.08
CA PRO A 265 -3.38 -1.25 -26.65
C PRO A 265 -3.49 -1.94 -25.28
N ARG A 266 -2.41 -2.53 -24.75
CA ARG A 266 -2.36 -3.10 -23.40
C ARG A 266 -2.13 -2.06 -22.29
N ASP A 267 -1.63 -0.87 -22.63
CA ASP A 267 -1.30 0.18 -21.67
C ASP A 267 -2.52 1.06 -21.32
N TYR A 268 -3.67 0.81 -21.93
CA TYR A 268 -4.90 1.53 -21.66
C TYR A 268 -6.14 0.67 -21.91
N TYR A 269 -7.25 1.08 -21.29
CA TYR A 269 -8.58 0.55 -21.51
C TYR A 269 -9.50 1.67 -22.02
N PHE A 270 -10.51 1.32 -22.81
CA PHE A 270 -11.57 2.27 -23.15
C PHE A 270 -12.93 1.60 -23.20
N ASN A 271 -13.97 2.36 -22.83
CA ASN A 271 -15.34 1.90 -22.97
C ASN A 271 -15.88 2.33 -24.36
N PRO A 272 -16.26 1.38 -25.23
CA PRO A 272 -16.65 1.70 -26.60
C PRO A 272 -18.02 2.36 -26.73
N GLN A 273 -18.89 2.27 -25.71
CA GLN A 273 -20.26 2.78 -25.75
C GLN A 273 -20.40 4.14 -25.04
N VAL A 274 -19.71 4.33 -23.92
CA VAL A 274 -19.76 5.57 -23.12
C VAL A 274 -18.67 6.56 -23.52
N GLY A 275 -17.55 6.09 -24.08
CA GLY A 275 -16.50 6.95 -24.62
C GLY A 275 -15.61 7.61 -23.57
N PHE A 276 -15.00 6.77 -22.73
CA PHE A 276 -13.90 7.18 -21.85
C PHE A 276 -12.68 6.26 -22.02
N LEU A 277 -11.51 6.80 -21.65
CA LEU A 277 -10.19 6.19 -21.68
C LEU A 277 -9.65 6.10 -20.25
N SER A 278 -9.03 4.97 -19.91
CA SER A 278 -8.37 4.73 -18.62
C SER A 278 -6.95 4.23 -18.87
N LEU A 279 -5.95 4.94 -18.34
CA LEU A 279 -4.55 4.58 -18.52
C LEU A 279 -4.06 3.61 -17.42
N GLN A 280 -3.23 2.64 -17.79
CA GLN A 280 -2.64 1.70 -16.84
C GLN A 280 -1.67 2.39 -15.86
N GLN A 281 -1.03 3.48 -16.30
CA GLN A 281 -0.17 4.33 -15.48
C GLN A 281 -0.71 5.78 -15.49
N PRO A 282 -0.66 6.50 -14.36
CA PRO A 282 -1.11 7.88 -14.31
C PRO A 282 -0.09 8.76 -15.05
N LEU A 283 -0.58 9.79 -15.72
CA LEU A 283 0.29 10.75 -16.39
C LEU A 283 0.97 11.67 -15.38
N GLN A 284 2.19 12.09 -15.69
CA GLN A 284 2.84 13.15 -14.94
C GLN A 284 2.10 14.49 -15.16
N PRO A 285 2.15 15.42 -14.19
CA PRO A 285 1.45 16.70 -14.29
C PRO A 285 1.76 17.49 -15.57
N ASP A 286 2.97 17.35 -16.10
CA ASP A 286 3.47 18.05 -17.29
C ASP A 286 3.46 17.22 -18.58
N GLU A 287 2.86 16.02 -18.58
CA GLU A 287 2.65 15.23 -19.81
C GLU A 287 1.39 15.64 -20.57
N VAL A 288 1.49 15.60 -21.90
CA VAL A 288 0.36 15.84 -22.82
C VAL A 288 -0.28 14.52 -23.20
N LEU A 289 -1.62 14.49 -23.24
CA LEU A 289 -2.41 13.37 -23.73
C LEU A 289 -3.22 13.78 -24.96
N GLY A 290 -2.96 13.12 -26.09
CA GLY A 290 -3.71 13.26 -27.33
C GLY A 290 -4.33 11.93 -27.77
N VAL A 291 -5.50 11.97 -28.40
CA VAL A 291 -6.17 10.77 -28.93
C VAL A 291 -6.65 10.97 -30.37
N ALA A 292 -6.69 9.86 -31.10
CA ALA A 292 -7.45 9.73 -32.34
C ALA A 292 -8.38 8.51 -32.22
N TYR A 293 -9.64 8.65 -32.59
CA TYR A 293 -10.61 7.57 -32.49
C TYR A 293 -11.61 7.58 -33.64
N GLN A 294 -12.14 6.39 -33.93
CA GLN A 294 -13.16 6.17 -34.94
C GLN A 294 -14.32 5.41 -34.29
N TYR A 295 -15.53 5.87 -34.54
CA TYR A 295 -16.74 5.27 -33.97
C TYR A 295 -17.86 5.22 -35.00
N THR A 296 -18.87 4.41 -34.70
CA THR A 296 -20.12 4.37 -35.44
C THR A 296 -21.24 4.97 -34.64
N TYR A 297 -22.14 5.68 -35.32
CA TYR A 297 -23.39 6.19 -34.77
C TYR A 297 -24.49 5.94 -35.81
N ASN A 298 -25.48 5.12 -35.44
CA ASN A 298 -26.57 4.70 -36.34
C ASN A 298 -26.06 4.22 -37.73
N GLY A 299 -24.99 3.42 -37.73
CA GLY A 299 -24.40 2.83 -38.95
C GLY A 299 -23.48 3.75 -39.76
N LYS A 300 -23.33 5.03 -39.40
CA LYS A 300 -22.38 5.96 -40.03
C LYS A 300 -21.07 6.01 -39.24
N VAL A 301 -19.94 6.00 -39.96
CA VAL A 301 -18.61 6.08 -39.36
C VAL A 301 -18.18 7.54 -39.22
N PHE A 302 -17.68 7.89 -38.04
CA PHE A 302 -17.13 9.19 -37.71
C PHE A 302 -15.71 9.03 -37.17
N GLN A 303 -14.85 10.02 -37.40
CA GLN A 303 -13.46 10.01 -36.95
C GLN A 303 -13.09 11.37 -36.36
N VAL A 304 -12.38 11.34 -35.22
CA VAL A 304 -11.78 12.49 -34.56
C VAL A 304 -10.29 12.25 -34.41
N GLY A 305 -9.47 13.22 -34.79
CA GLY A 305 -8.03 13.05 -34.93
C GLY A 305 -7.64 12.27 -36.18
N GLU A 306 -6.35 12.01 -36.28
CA GLU A 306 -5.73 11.30 -37.38
C GLU A 306 -5.02 10.06 -36.86
N PHE A 307 -5.18 8.93 -37.54
CA PHE A 307 -4.42 7.73 -37.21
C PHE A 307 -3.04 7.79 -37.86
N SER A 308 -2.07 7.11 -37.25
CA SER A 308 -0.70 7.02 -37.78
C SER A 308 -0.61 6.53 -39.24
N GLN A 309 -1.59 5.73 -39.67
CA GLN A 309 -1.70 5.20 -41.03
C GLN A 309 -2.28 6.20 -42.04
N ASP A 310 -3.06 7.19 -41.58
CA ASP A 310 -3.67 8.21 -42.44
C ASP A 310 -2.62 9.22 -42.90
N VAL A 311 -1.59 9.43 -42.07
CA VAL A 311 -0.48 10.36 -42.31
C VAL A 311 0.85 9.62 -42.12
N PRO A 312 1.29 8.81 -43.10
CA PRO A 312 2.54 8.07 -43.01
C PRO A 312 3.75 9.04 -42.91
N PRO A 313 4.82 8.65 -42.19
CA PRO A 313 6.06 9.42 -42.17
C PRO A 313 6.63 9.62 -43.58
N ASP A 314 7.22 10.77 -43.84
CA ASP A 314 7.84 11.07 -45.12
C ASP A 314 9.13 10.24 -45.29
N THR A 315 9.18 9.39 -46.32
CA THR A 315 10.34 8.52 -46.62
C THR A 315 11.52 9.27 -47.23
N SER A 316 11.37 10.56 -47.56
CA SER A 316 12.43 11.41 -48.12
C SER A 316 13.38 12.02 -47.08
N GLY A 317 13.10 11.83 -45.78
CA GLY A 317 13.97 12.25 -44.67
C GLY A 317 14.08 13.76 -44.44
N THR A 318 13.35 14.59 -45.20
CA THR A 318 13.54 16.05 -45.18
C THR A 318 12.60 16.78 -44.20
N THR A 319 11.41 16.23 -43.91
CA THR A 319 10.46 16.81 -42.94
C THR A 319 9.63 15.75 -42.21
N GLN A 320 9.52 15.82 -40.89
CA GLN A 320 8.56 14.99 -40.14
C GLN A 320 7.15 15.59 -40.26
N ARG A 321 6.20 14.78 -40.76
CA ARG A 321 4.79 15.19 -40.87
C ARG A 321 4.11 15.13 -39.51
N VAL A 322 3.50 16.22 -39.09
CA VAL A 322 2.76 16.32 -37.82
C VAL A 322 1.41 15.62 -37.92
N LEU A 323 1.05 14.90 -36.86
CA LEU A 323 -0.28 14.28 -36.67
C LEU A 323 -1.17 15.21 -35.84
N PHE A 324 -2.40 15.45 -36.28
CA PHE A 324 -3.39 16.21 -35.52
C PHE A 324 -4.27 15.29 -34.68
N LEU A 325 -4.35 15.57 -33.38
CA LEU A 325 -5.04 14.75 -32.38
C LEU A 325 -6.03 15.60 -31.58
N LYS A 326 -6.99 14.94 -30.93
CA LYS A 326 -7.82 15.56 -29.89
C LYS A 326 -7.02 15.64 -28.60
N LEU A 327 -6.89 16.84 -28.02
CA LEU A 327 -6.26 17.07 -26.72
C LEU A 327 -7.22 16.67 -25.58
N LEU A 328 -6.74 15.82 -24.67
CA LEU A 328 -7.46 15.46 -23.44
C LEU A 328 -6.78 16.01 -22.18
N LYS A 329 -5.45 16.22 -22.22
CA LYS A 329 -4.68 16.82 -21.13
C LYS A 329 -3.51 17.63 -21.70
N ALA A 330 -3.34 18.86 -21.22
CA ALA A 330 -2.21 19.74 -21.52
C ALA A 330 -1.12 19.66 -20.45
N THR A 331 0.01 20.34 -20.68
CA THR A 331 1.12 20.44 -19.70
C THR A 331 0.77 21.24 -18.43
N SER A 332 -0.31 22.02 -18.48
CA SER A 332 -0.79 22.84 -17.36
C SER A 332 -2.26 22.53 -17.04
N GLN A 333 -2.55 22.20 -15.79
CA GLN A 333 -3.90 21.98 -15.29
C GLN A 333 -4.59 23.34 -15.04
N ARG A 334 -5.34 23.82 -16.03
CA ARG A 334 -6.13 25.05 -15.91
C ARG A 334 -7.61 24.71 -15.81
N THR A 335 -8.20 24.95 -14.64
CA THR A 335 -9.59 24.56 -14.35
C THR A 335 -10.63 25.37 -15.12
N ASN A 336 -10.24 26.52 -15.67
CA ASN A 336 -11.11 27.35 -16.52
C ASN A 336 -11.14 26.91 -17.99
N LEU A 337 -10.37 25.88 -18.37
CA LEU A 337 -10.37 25.35 -19.74
C LEU A 337 -11.26 24.10 -19.84
N PRO A 338 -12.00 23.91 -20.94
CA PRO A 338 -12.92 22.79 -21.10
C PRO A 338 -12.27 21.39 -20.95
N ILE A 339 -10.99 21.24 -21.29
CA ILE A 339 -10.27 19.97 -21.12
C ILE A 339 -10.16 19.52 -19.65
N TRP A 340 -10.29 20.45 -18.69
CA TRP A 340 -10.37 20.11 -17.26
C TRP A 340 -11.56 19.21 -16.95
N ASP A 341 -12.67 19.45 -17.64
CA ASP A 341 -13.93 18.74 -17.47
C ASP A 341 -13.91 17.37 -18.16
N LEU A 342 -12.96 17.12 -19.06
CA LEU A 342 -12.75 15.82 -19.67
C LEU A 342 -12.02 14.85 -18.74
N MET A 343 -11.26 15.35 -17.75
CA MET A 343 -10.68 14.50 -16.72
C MET A 343 -11.77 14.01 -15.76
N MET A 344 -11.95 12.69 -15.71
CA MET A 344 -12.92 12.03 -14.85
C MET A 344 -12.44 12.04 -13.40
N LYS A 345 -13.33 12.43 -12.48
CA LYS A 345 -13.06 12.57 -11.04
C LYS A 345 -13.96 11.63 -10.22
N ASN A 346 -14.48 10.59 -10.87
CA ASN A 346 -15.48 9.65 -10.38
C ASN A 346 -15.00 8.20 -10.44
N VAL A 347 -13.68 7.99 -10.49
CA VAL A 347 -13.04 6.68 -10.58
C VAL A 347 -12.07 6.49 -9.42
N TYR A 348 -12.20 5.35 -8.73
CA TYR A 348 -11.48 5.06 -7.48
C TYR A 348 -10.79 3.70 -7.54
N SER A 349 -9.60 3.63 -6.95
CA SER A 349 -8.81 2.39 -6.81
C SER A 349 -9.20 1.62 -5.56
N VAL A 350 -9.84 0.46 -5.73
CA VAL A 350 -10.32 -0.37 -4.60
C VAL A 350 -9.42 -1.59 -4.33
N GLY A 351 -8.27 -1.66 -4.97
CA GLY A 351 -7.31 -2.75 -4.82
C GLY A 351 -6.25 -2.76 -5.91
N TYR A 352 -5.55 -3.89 -6.01
CA TYR A 352 -4.48 -4.14 -6.98
C TYR A 352 -4.73 -5.45 -7.72
N GLY A 353 -4.32 -5.51 -8.99
CA GLY A 353 -4.50 -6.70 -9.83
C GLY A 353 -5.94 -6.86 -10.33
N GLN A 354 -6.37 -8.10 -10.55
CA GLN A 354 -7.70 -8.40 -11.06
C GLN A 354 -8.70 -8.55 -9.91
N LEU A 355 -9.73 -7.72 -9.93
CA LEU A 355 -10.84 -7.74 -8.98
C LEU A 355 -11.81 -8.89 -9.28
N GLU A 356 -12.26 -9.57 -8.24
CA GLU A 356 -13.32 -10.57 -8.34
C GLU A 356 -14.67 -9.98 -7.94
N ARG A 357 -15.73 -10.35 -8.67
CA ARG A 357 -17.12 -9.98 -8.32
C ARG A 357 -17.56 -10.63 -7.01
N ALA A 358 -17.09 -11.85 -6.73
CA ALA A 358 -17.46 -12.59 -5.54
C ALA A 358 -16.98 -11.84 -4.28
N ASP A 359 -17.88 -11.70 -3.31
CA ASP A 359 -17.64 -11.02 -2.03
C ASP A 359 -17.22 -9.54 -2.13
N PHE A 360 -17.32 -8.92 -3.33
CA PHE A 360 -17.14 -7.50 -3.48
C PHE A 360 -18.29 -6.74 -2.81
N LYS A 361 -17.93 -5.80 -1.93
CA LYS A 361 -18.90 -4.92 -1.26
C LYS A 361 -18.37 -3.50 -1.30
N LEU A 362 -19.26 -2.56 -1.57
CA LEU A 362 -18.97 -1.13 -1.52
C LEU A 362 -20.21 -0.42 -0.98
N ASP A 363 -19.98 0.52 -0.09
CA ASP A 363 -20.96 1.44 0.46
C ASP A 363 -20.39 2.85 0.41
N ILE A 364 -21.26 3.86 0.46
CA ILE A 364 -20.88 5.26 0.52
C ILE A 364 -21.45 5.84 1.79
N LEU A 365 -20.55 6.38 2.60
CA LEU A 365 -20.83 6.95 3.89
C LEU A 365 -20.63 8.47 3.85
N TYR A 366 -21.34 9.16 4.72
CA TYR A 366 -21.17 10.57 5.02
C TYR A 366 -20.73 10.72 6.48
N GLU A 367 -19.57 11.30 6.70
CA GLU A 367 -19.01 11.61 8.02
C GLU A 367 -19.70 12.85 8.59
N GLU A 368 -20.66 12.65 9.50
CA GLU A 368 -21.34 13.74 10.17
C GLU A 368 -20.60 14.13 11.47
N PRO A 369 -20.22 15.41 11.65
CA PRO A 369 -19.51 15.85 12.84
C PRO A 369 -20.24 15.44 14.12
N SER A 370 -19.51 14.78 15.03
CA SER A 370 -20.03 14.28 16.32
C SER A 370 -21.08 13.16 16.24
N LEU A 371 -21.54 12.76 15.06
CA LEU A 371 -22.56 11.70 14.86
C LEU A 371 -22.02 10.48 14.10
N GLY A 372 -20.79 10.53 13.61
CA GLY A 372 -20.09 9.42 12.96
C GLY A 372 -20.49 9.23 11.49
N GLU A 373 -20.07 8.11 10.92
CA GLU A 373 -20.34 7.73 9.54
C GLU A 373 -21.78 7.22 9.37
N LYS A 374 -22.50 7.76 8.38
CA LYS A 374 -23.88 7.36 8.05
C LYS A 374 -24.00 7.01 6.58
N ARG A 375 -24.85 6.04 6.24
CA ARG A 375 -25.14 5.62 4.85
C ARG A 375 -26.02 6.61 4.07
N TYR A 376 -26.55 7.63 4.73
CA TYR A 376 -27.49 8.59 4.17
C TYR A 376 -27.06 10.01 4.54
N LEU A 377 -27.46 10.98 3.74
CA LEU A 377 -27.20 12.40 4.00
C LEU A 377 -28.00 12.90 5.23
N PRO A 378 -27.51 13.92 5.96
CA PRO A 378 -28.22 14.47 7.12
C PRO A 378 -29.67 14.84 6.76
N PRO A 379 -30.68 14.34 7.50
CA PRO A 379 -32.08 14.36 7.02
C PRO A 379 -32.72 15.75 7.03
N ASP A 380 -32.38 16.62 7.99
CA ASP A 380 -33.00 17.94 8.17
C ASP A 380 -32.99 18.82 6.91
N PRO A 381 -31.85 18.98 6.18
CA PRO A 381 -31.79 19.77 4.95
C PRO A 381 -32.23 19.01 3.68
N VAL A 382 -32.37 17.68 3.74
CA VAL A 382 -32.68 16.85 2.57
C VAL A 382 -34.17 16.90 2.26
N LEU A 383 -34.52 17.01 0.97
CA LEU A 383 -35.91 16.99 0.53
C LEU A 383 -36.63 15.70 0.98
N PRO A 384 -37.92 15.77 1.39
CA PRO A 384 -38.65 14.62 1.93
C PRO A 384 -38.64 13.36 1.06
N ALA A 385 -38.52 13.49 -0.26
CA ALA A 385 -38.47 12.37 -1.19
C ALA A 385 -37.19 11.53 -1.09
N TYR A 386 -36.10 12.08 -0.54
CA TYR A 386 -34.77 11.45 -0.48
C TYR A 386 -34.26 11.24 0.95
N GLN A 387 -35.05 11.59 1.97
CA GLN A 387 -34.65 11.46 3.37
C GLN A 387 -34.44 9.99 3.75
N GLY A 388 -33.28 9.68 4.35
CA GLY A 388 -32.92 8.32 4.78
C GLY A 388 -32.57 7.35 3.65
N GLN A 389 -32.55 7.81 2.39
CA GLN A 389 -32.12 6.98 1.27
C GLN A 389 -30.59 6.75 1.32
N PRO A 390 -30.11 5.50 1.10
CA PRO A 390 -28.68 5.24 1.00
C PRO A 390 -28.01 6.05 -0.10
N ILE A 391 -26.82 6.60 0.16
CA ILE A 391 -26.08 7.43 -0.80
C ILE A 391 -25.73 6.63 -2.05
N ILE A 392 -25.41 5.34 -1.91
CA ILE A 392 -25.17 4.42 -3.05
C ILE A 392 -26.33 4.44 -4.05
N SER A 393 -27.57 4.50 -3.58
CA SER A 393 -28.75 4.56 -4.44
C SER A 393 -28.94 5.96 -5.04
N LEU A 394 -28.61 7.04 -4.30
CA LEU A 394 -28.67 8.42 -4.78
C LEU A 394 -27.70 8.70 -5.93
N VAL A 395 -26.54 8.05 -5.95
CA VAL A 395 -25.52 8.16 -7.01
C VAL A 395 -25.63 7.07 -8.07
N ASN A 396 -26.76 6.36 -8.11
CA ASN A 396 -27.09 5.31 -9.10
C ASN A 396 -26.18 4.06 -9.07
N LEU A 397 -25.50 3.77 -7.97
CA LEU A 397 -24.66 2.57 -7.80
C LEU A 397 -25.42 1.34 -7.28
N ASP A 398 -26.68 1.51 -6.82
CA ASP A 398 -27.57 0.45 -6.36
C ASP A 398 -28.94 0.67 -7.01
N ARG A 399 -29.14 0.03 -8.16
CA ARG A 399 -30.37 0.04 -8.95
C ARG A 399 -30.83 -1.36 -9.30
N LEU A 400 -29.96 -2.36 -9.17
CA LEU A 400 -30.22 -3.72 -9.55
C LEU A 400 -30.19 -4.67 -8.36
N ASN A 401 -30.82 -5.83 -8.52
CA ASN A 401 -30.67 -6.94 -7.58
C ASN A 401 -29.56 -7.91 -8.06
N ASN A 402 -29.30 -8.96 -7.29
CA ASN A 402 -28.35 -10.02 -7.68
C ASN A 402 -28.60 -10.71 -9.05
N GLN A 403 -29.79 -10.61 -9.63
CA GLN A 403 -30.12 -11.13 -10.96
C GLN A 403 -29.98 -10.07 -12.07
N ASN A 404 -29.51 -8.87 -11.72
CA ASN A 404 -29.44 -7.67 -12.56
C ASN A 404 -30.82 -7.13 -12.99
N ASP A 405 -31.90 -7.46 -12.27
CA ASP A 405 -33.22 -6.85 -12.49
C ASP A 405 -33.28 -5.47 -11.82
N PRO A 406 -34.06 -4.50 -12.35
CA PRO A 406 -34.09 -3.12 -11.87
C PRO A 406 -34.85 -2.96 -10.54
N GLN A 407 -34.27 -3.52 -9.49
CA GLN A 407 -34.76 -3.46 -8.12
C GLN A 407 -33.57 -3.24 -7.18
N PRO A 408 -33.41 -2.04 -6.58
CA PRO A 408 -32.35 -1.79 -5.61
C PRO A 408 -32.42 -2.76 -4.43
N ASP A 409 -31.29 -3.33 -4.04
CA ASP A 409 -31.19 -4.25 -2.89
C ASP A 409 -30.19 -3.77 -1.82
N GLY A 410 -29.66 -2.55 -1.98
CA GLY A 410 -28.70 -1.94 -1.05
C GLY A 410 -27.28 -2.45 -1.23
N VAL A 411 -26.99 -3.13 -2.35
CA VAL A 411 -25.68 -3.64 -2.71
C VAL A 411 -25.19 -2.95 -3.99
N PHE A 412 -23.89 -2.74 -4.08
CA PHE A 412 -23.26 -2.18 -5.26
C PHE A 412 -23.50 -3.05 -6.52
N ASP A 413 -23.96 -2.41 -7.59
CA ASP A 413 -24.17 -3.01 -8.90
C ASP A 413 -22.83 -3.25 -9.61
N PHE A 414 -22.31 -4.48 -9.55
CA PHE A 414 -21.07 -4.86 -10.23
C PHE A 414 -21.31 -5.15 -11.72
N ILE A 415 -21.06 -4.16 -12.58
CA ILE A 415 -21.27 -4.22 -14.03
C ILE A 415 -19.94 -3.92 -14.75
N GLU A 416 -19.33 -4.97 -15.28
CA GLU A 416 -18.00 -4.90 -15.91
C GLU A 416 -17.99 -3.92 -17.09
N GLY A 417 -16.97 -3.06 -17.11
CA GLY A 417 -16.78 -2.01 -18.11
C GLY A 417 -17.54 -0.71 -17.82
N PHE A 418 -18.49 -0.70 -16.87
CA PHE A 418 -19.33 0.47 -16.58
C PHE A 418 -19.14 0.97 -15.16
N THR A 419 -19.46 0.15 -14.16
CA THR A 419 -19.25 0.47 -12.74
C THR A 419 -17.95 -0.10 -12.21
N VAL A 420 -17.33 -1.05 -12.94
CA VAL A 420 -16.07 -1.69 -12.55
C VAL A 420 -15.17 -1.92 -13.77
N ILE A 421 -13.86 -1.71 -13.61
CA ILE A 421 -12.82 -2.24 -14.50
C ILE A 421 -12.03 -3.28 -13.71
N SER A 422 -12.39 -4.55 -13.85
CA SER A 422 -11.85 -5.60 -12.98
C SER A 422 -10.36 -5.80 -13.18
N SER A 423 -9.86 -5.70 -14.42
CA SER A 423 -8.43 -5.84 -14.73
C SER A 423 -7.54 -4.79 -14.08
N MET A 424 -8.11 -3.64 -13.71
CA MET A 424 -7.41 -2.54 -13.05
C MET A 424 -7.83 -2.39 -11.57
N SER A 425 -8.73 -3.22 -11.04
CA SER A 425 -9.32 -3.05 -9.70
C SER A 425 -9.88 -1.64 -9.44
N ARG A 426 -10.64 -1.10 -10.41
CA ARG A 426 -11.25 0.24 -10.31
C ARG A 426 -12.75 0.16 -10.26
N ILE A 427 -13.35 1.03 -9.45
CA ILE A 427 -14.78 1.32 -9.50
C ILE A 427 -15.01 2.68 -10.14
N ILE A 428 -16.12 2.79 -10.86
CA ILE A 428 -16.53 3.95 -11.63
C ILE A 428 -17.96 4.28 -11.22
N PHE A 429 -18.22 5.53 -10.88
CA PHE A 429 -19.58 5.98 -10.62
C PHE A 429 -20.32 6.22 -11.94
N PRO A 430 -21.60 5.84 -12.05
CA PRO A 430 -22.41 6.06 -13.25
C PRO A 430 -22.85 7.52 -13.44
N VAL A 431 -22.27 8.43 -12.66
CA VAL A 431 -22.44 9.88 -12.71
C VAL A 431 -21.07 10.54 -12.59
N LEU A 432 -20.86 11.71 -13.23
CA LEU A 432 -19.54 12.35 -13.32
C LEU A 432 -19.09 13.05 -12.03
N GLU A 433 -20.05 13.56 -11.26
CA GLU A 433 -19.81 14.39 -10.07
C GLU A 433 -20.61 13.86 -8.87
N PRO A 434 -20.38 12.60 -8.45
CA PRO A 434 -21.21 11.89 -7.47
C PRO A 434 -21.30 12.57 -6.10
N PHE A 435 -20.37 13.46 -5.77
CA PHE A 435 -20.34 14.20 -4.50
C PHE A 435 -20.60 15.70 -4.67
N GLY A 436 -20.88 16.13 -5.90
CA GLY A 436 -21.07 17.52 -6.32
C GLY A 436 -22.41 17.69 -7.02
N HIS A 437 -22.40 18.20 -8.25
CA HIS A 437 -23.61 18.59 -8.97
C HIS A 437 -24.61 17.46 -9.21
N ASP A 438 -24.18 16.19 -9.23
CA ASP A 438 -25.10 15.08 -9.39
C ASP A 438 -25.97 14.81 -8.16
N LEU A 439 -25.73 15.47 -7.04
CA LEU A 439 -26.59 15.45 -5.85
C LEU A 439 -27.38 16.75 -5.64
N ASP A 440 -27.33 17.72 -6.56
CA ASP A 440 -28.04 19.00 -6.43
C ASP A 440 -29.54 18.83 -6.20
N TYR A 441 -30.13 17.80 -6.80
CA TYR A 441 -31.56 17.49 -6.73
C TYR A 441 -32.03 17.07 -5.33
N VAL A 442 -31.11 16.70 -4.44
CA VAL A 442 -31.42 16.26 -3.07
C VAL A 442 -31.77 17.45 -2.17
N TYR A 443 -31.27 18.65 -2.51
CA TYR A 443 -31.42 19.87 -1.72
C TYR A 443 -32.23 20.93 -2.47
N SER A 444 -33.11 21.64 -1.76
CA SER A 444 -33.91 22.72 -2.34
C SER A 444 -33.16 24.05 -2.49
N THR A 445 -32.21 24.34 -1.60
CA THR A 445 -31.55 25.66 -1.55
C THR A 445 -30.06 25.56 -1.90
N GLN A 446 -29.52 26.61 -2.51
CA GLN A 446 -28.09 26.71 -2.83
C GLN A 446 -27.22 26.70 -1.56
N ALA A 447 -27.69 27.33 -0.47
CA ALA A 447 -26.95 27.38 0.79
C ALA A 447 -26.77 26.01 1.44
N ASP A 448 -27.79 25.13 1.35
CA ASP A 448 -27.65 23.75 1.83
C ASP A 448 -26.68 22.97 0.94
N ARG A 449 -26.77 23.13 -0.39
CA ARG A 449 -25.85 22.48 -1.31
C ARG A 449 -24.39 22.84 -1.04
N GLU A 450 -24.07 24.13 -0.91
CA GLU A 450 -22.70 24.61 -0.62
C GLU A 450 -22.17 24.14 0.75
N LYS A 451 -23.07 23.76 1.67
CA LYS A 451 -22.70 23.27 3.00
C LYS A 451 -22.42 21.76 3.02
N TYR A 452 -23.11 20.98 2.19
CA TYR A 452 -23.07 19.51 2.24
C TYR A 452 -22.39 18.86 1.02
N LEU A 453 -22.45 19.48 -0.16
CA LEU A 453 -21.88 18.98 -1.42
C LEU A 453 -20.47 19.52 -1.64
N TYR A 454 -19.63 18.72 -2.30
CA TYR A 454 -18.21 18.97 -2.44
C TYR A 454 -17.83 19.52 -3.83
N TYR A 455 -18.42 20.65 -4.23
CA TYR A 455 -18.12 21.28 -5.54
C TYR A 455 -16.63 21.57 -5.80
N PRO A 456 -15.84 22.07 -4.81
CA PRO A 456 -14.42 22.32 -5.03
C PRO A 456 -13.62 21.10 -5.51
N LEU A 457 -14.09 19.88 -5.25
CA LEU A 457 -13.49 18.65 -5.77
C LEU A 457 -13.46 18.60 -7.30
N TYR A 458 -14.48 19.17 -7.95
CA TYR A 458 -14.65 19.15 -9.41
C TYR A 458 -14.19 20.44 -10.07
N ASP A 459 -14.35 21.58 -9.39
CA ASP A 459 -14.07 22.92 -9.94
C ASP A 459 -12.62 23.41 -9.72
N THR A 460 -11.89 22.79 -8.80
CA THR A 460 -10.53 23.17 -8.44
C THR A 460 -9.55 22.00 -8.53
N ILE A 461 -8.25 22.29 -8.55
CA ILE A 461 -7.24 21.23 -8.49
C ILE A 461 -7.33 20.47 -7.15
N LYS A 462 -6.97 19.18 -7.17
CA LYS A 462 -7.04 18.28 -6.00
C LYS A 462 -6.42 18.88 -4.74
N ALA A 463 -5.26 19.51 -4.87
CA ALA A 463 -4.56 20.15 -3.75
C ALA A 463 -5.34 21.30 -3.10
N ILE A 464 -6.13 22.06 -3.86
CA ILE A 464 -7.00 23.12 -3.33
C ILE A 464 -8.24 22.49 -2.69
N ALA A 465 -8.88 21.54 -3.36
CA ALA A 465 -10.04 20.82 -2.83
C ALA A 465 -9.77 20.25 -1.43
N GLN A 466 -8.61 19.61 -1.24
CA GLN A 466 -8.16 19.04 0.03
C GLN A 466 -8.11 20.01 1.22
N THR A 467 -8.00 21.32 0.96
CA THR A 467 -8.04 22.33 2.02
C THR A 467 -9.45 22.52 2.60
N TYR A 468 -10.50 22.10 1.88
CA TYR A 468 -11.90 22.15 2.31
C TYR A 468 -12.30 20.90 3.12
N ALA A 469 -11.63 20.68 4.25
CA ALA A 469 -11.89 19.55 5.13
C ALA A 469 -13.35 19.48 5.64
N ASN A 470 -14.07 20.60 5.64
CA ASN A 470 -15.49 20.66 6.00
C ASN A 470 -16.43 20.02 4.95
N LEU A 471 -15.99 19.90 3.69
CA LEU A 471 -16.77 19.28 2.61
C LEU A 471 -16.29 17.86 2.27
N ASN A 472 -15.03 17.53 2.57
CA ASN A 472 -14.46 16.21 2.36
C ASN A 472 -14.94 15.17 3.40
N ARG A 473 -16.25 14.89 3.35
CA ARG A 473 -16.99 14.05 4.31
C ARG A 473 -17.57 12.79 3.69
N PHE A 474 -17.50 12.65 2.38
CA PHE A 474 -17.92 11.43 1.70
C PHE A 474 -16.79 10.39 1.76
N GLU A 475 -17.14 9.18 2.16
CA GLU A 475 -16.22 8.06 2.27
C GLU A 475 -16.76 6.85 1.51
N ILE A 476 -15.90 6.14 0.80
CA ILE A 476 -16.20 4.95 0.02
C ILE A 476 -15.58 3.78 0.77
N ASN A 477 -16.44 3.00 1.44
CA ASN A 477 -16.01 1.93 2.33
C ASN A 477 -16.44 0.59 1.76
N GLY A 478 -15.55 -0.39 1.79
CA GLY A 478 -15.85 -1.66 1.16
C GLY A 478 -14.83 -2.76 1.40
N LYS A 479 -15.09 -3.87 0.73
CA LYS A 479 -14.22 -5.04 0.72
C LYS A 479 -14.07 -5.51 -0.71
N SER A 480 -12.83 -5.71 -1.13
CA SER A 480 -12.46 -6.25 -2.42
C SER A 480 -11.75 -7.58 -2.26
N LYS A 481 -11.86 -8.42 -3.27
CA LYS A 481 -11.13 -9.68 -3.36
C LYS A 481 -10.34 -9.66 -4.65
N THR A 482 -9.04 -9.89 -4.54
CA THR A 482 -8.14 -9.93 -5.69
C THR A 482 -7.73 -11.37 -5.95
N SER A 483 -7.59 -11.73 -7.23
CA SER A 483 -7.15 -13.06 -7.64
C SER A 483 -5.65 -13.20 -7.41
N SER A 484 -5.19 -13.29 -6.16
CA SER A 484 -3.79 -13.64 -5.86
C SER A 484 -3.62 -15.16 -5.86
N THR A 485 -2.48 -15.64 -6.33
CA THR A 485 -1.96 -16.97 -5.95
C THR A 485 -1.96 -17.05 -4.43
N GLY A 486 -2.58 -18.07 -3.85
CA GLY A 486 -2.95 -18.19 -2.43
C GLY A 486 -1.80 -18.32 -1.41
N ASP A 487 -0.71 -17.60 -1.64
CA ASP A 487 0.45 -17.52 -0.76
C ASP A 487 0.40 -16.22 0.06
N TYR A 488 0.37 -16.34 1.38
CA TYR A 488 0.45 -15.27 2.36
C TYR A 488 1.90 -14.79 2.49
N GLN A 489 2.21 -13.54 2.13
CA GLN A 489 3.54 -12.97 2.33
C GLN A 489 3.71 -12.48 3.79
N LEU A 490 4.57 -13.16 4.53
CA LEU A 490 4.93 -12.89 5.92
C LEU A 490 6.26 -12.12 6.05
N GLY A 491 7.08 -12.09 4.99
CA GLY A 491 8.38 -11.38 4.96
C GLY A 491 9.57 -12.33 5.03
N PHE A 492 10.74 -11.93 4.49
CA PHE A 492 11.87 -12.84 4.26
C PHE A 492 12.54 -13.36 5.54
N ASN A 493 13.06 -14.60 5.50
CA ASN A 493 13.84 -15.23 6.58
C ASN A 493 13.13 -15.32 7.94
N ILE A 494 11.96 -15.96 7.96
CA ILE A 494 11.20 -16.14 9.21
C ILE A 494 11.85 -17.22 10.07
N PRO A 495 12.06 -16.99 11.38
CA PRO A 495 12.56 -18.04 12.27
C PRO A 495 11.62 -19.25 12.28
N ARG A 496 12.19 -20.44 12.15
CA ARG A 496 11.43 -21.71 12.24
C ARG A 496 10.72 -21.81 13.59
N ASN A 497 9.49 -22.33 13.60
CA ASN A 497 8.60 -22.44 14.77
C ASN A 497 8.13 -21.11 15.39
N SER A 498 8.38 -19.96 14.75
CA SER A 498 7.82 -18.68 15.22
C SER A 498 6.40 -18.43 14.74
N VAL A 499 5.93 -19.21 13.74
CA VAL A 499 4.63 -19.02 13.11
C VAL A 499 3.57 -19.85 13.82
N THR A 500 2.52 -19.19 14.30
CA THR A 500 1.31 -19.81 14.83
C THR A 500 0.14 -19.39 13.95
N VAL A 501 -0.54 -20.35 13.35
CA VAL A 501 -1.71 -20.10 12.50
C VAL A 501 -2.96 -20.57 13.23
N THR A 502 -3.99 -19.74 13.28
CA THR A 502 -5.27 -20.08 13.88
C THR A 502 -6.41 -19.76 12.92
N ALA A 503 -7.43 -20.62 12.86
CA ALA A 503 -8.67 -20.37 12.13
C ALA A 503 -9.86 -20.65 13.05
N ASN A 504 -10.76 -19.67 13.21
CA ASN A 504 -11.91 -19.76 14.12
C ASN A 504 -11.56 -20.18 15.56
N GLY A 505 -10.39 -19.78 16.06
CA GLY A 505 -9.87 -20.14 17.38
C GLY A 505 -9.18 -21.50 17.49
N GLN A 506 -9.20 -22.33 16.44
CA GLN A 506 -8.44 -23.58 16.37
C GLN A 506 -7.05 -23.31 15.78
N THR A 507 -6.00 -23.75 16.47
CA THR A 507 -4.63 -23.73 15.93
C THR A 507 -4.47 -24.77 14.83
N LEU A 508 -4.01 -24.34 13.67
CA LEU A 508 -3.77 -25.18 12.50
C LEU A 508 -2.40 -25.86 12.60
N GLN A 509 -2.24 -26.99 11.91
CA GLN A 509 -0.99 -27.77 11.93
C GLN A 509 -0.16 -27.53 10.65
N GLU A 510 1.13 -27.22 10.83
CA GLU A 510 2.09 -27.09 9.73
C GLU A 510 2.27 -28.42 8.98
N ASN A 511 2.35 -28.35 7.65
CA ASN A 511 2.40 -29.45 6.67
C ASN A 511 1.15 -30.35 6.61
N ILE A 512 0.08 -30.00 7.32
CA ILE A 512 -1.22 -30.68 7.24
C ILE A 512 -2.29 -29.69 6.81
N ASP A 513 -2.38 -28.57 7.51
CA ASP A 513 -3.37 -27.53 7.24
C ASP A 513 -2.80 -26.36 6.42
N TYR A 514 -1.51 -26.07 6.58
CA TYR A 514 -0.78 -25.05 5.84
C TYR A 514 0.69 -25.45 5.65
N GLU A 515 1.36 -24.89 4.65
CA GLU A 515 2.80 -25.02 4.40
C GLU A 515 3.48 -23.65 4.53
N ILE A 516 4.75 -23.62 4.97
CA ILE A 516 5.53 -22.38 5.08
C ILE A 516 6.85 -22.53 4.32
N ASN A 517 7.13 -21.56 3.46
CA ASN A 517 8.47 -21.30 2.95
C ASN A 517 9.14 -20.24 3.83
N TYR A 518 9.99 -20.68 4.76
CA TYR A 518 10.67 -19.80 5.71
C TYR A 518 11.69 -18.84 5.06
N ASP A 519 12.24 -19.22 3.90
CA ASP A 519 13.26 -18.43 3.19
C ASP A 519 12.61 -17.29 2.41
N LEU A 520 11.58 -17.61 1.61
CA LEU A 520 10.79 -16.63 0.86
C LEU A 520 9.79 -15.87 1.75
N GLY A 521 9.51 -16.40 2.94
CA GLY A 521 8.56 -15.80 3.85
C GLY A 521 7.12 -15.95 3.42
N THR A 522 6.79 -17.02 2.70
CA THR A 522 5.42 -17.26 2.23
C THR A 522 4.78 -18.39 3.00
N LEU A 523 3.50 -18.26 3.33
CA LEU A 523 2.68 -19.32 3.90
C LEU A 523 1.58 -19.68 2.90
N ARG A 524 1.19 -20.94 2.80
CA ARG A 524 0.10 -21.39 1.93
C ARG A 524 -0.83 -22.29 2.71
N VAL A 525 -2.10 -21.93 2.84
CA VAL A 525 -3.10 -22.82 3.44
C VAL A 525 -3.40 -23.94 2.42
N ILE A 526 -3.29 -25.20 2.84
CA ILE A 526 -3.53 -26.38 2.00
C ILE A 526 -4.85 -27.09 2.35
N ASN A 527 -5.40 -26.85 3.54
CA ASN A 527 -6.69 -27.42 3.96
C ASN A 527 -7.87 -26.80 3.20
N GLN A 528 -8.44 -27.56 2.28
CA GLN A 528 -9.55 -27.12 1.42
C GLN A 528 -10.84 -26.83 2.18
N ALA A 529 -11.08 -27.46 3.34
CA ALA A 529 -12.25 -27.14 4.15
C ALA A 529 -12.17 -25.70 4.69
N ILE A 530 -10.97 -25.26 5.10
CA ILE A 530 -10.73 -23.90 5.59
C ILE A 530 -10.86 -22.90 4.44
N ILE A 531 -10.25 -23.19 3.28
CA ILE A 531 -10.34 -22.35 2.08
C ILE A 531 -11.80 -22.17 1.64
N ASN A 532 -12.55 -23.26 1.49
CA ASN A 532 -13.94 -23.23 1.02
C ASN A 532 -14.90 -22.61 2.04
N SER A 533 -14.58 -22.68 3.33
CA SER A 533 -15.39 -22.07 4.39
C SER A 533 -15.24 -20.55 4.51
N GLY A 534 -14.22 -19.95 3.87
CA GLY A 534 -13.96 -18.50 3.93
C GLY A 534 -13.59 -17.97 5.32
N VAL A 535 -13.28 -18.86 6.28
CA VAL A 535 -12.99 -18.49 7.66
C VAL A 535 -11.72 -17.63 7.75
N PRO A 536 -11.69 -16.59 8.61
CA PRO A 536 -10.48 -15.82 8.92
C PRO A 536 -9.36 -16.72 9.45
N VAL A 537 -8.21 -16.66 8.80
CA VAL A 537 -6.94 -17.24 9.24
C VAL A 537 -6.10 -16.10 9.85
N ASN A 538 -5.78 -16.23 11.13
CA ASN A 538 -4.87 -15.35 11.86
C ASN A 538 -3.50 -16.01 11.95
N ILE A 539 -2.50 -15.38 11.33
CA ILE A 539 -1.12 -15.83 11.28
C ILE A 539 -0.29 -14.91 12.17
N GLN A 540 0.28 -15.45 13.23
CA GLN A 540 1.18 -14.74 14.12
C GLN A 540 2.59 -15.26 13.90
N PHE A 541 3.55 -14.39 13.64
CA PHE A 541 4.93 -14.79 13.35
C PHE A 541 5.93 -13.79 13.95
N GLU A 542 7.17 -14.22 14.12
CA GLU A 542 8.25 -13.32 14.52
C GLU A 542 9.06 -12.91 13.30
N ASN A 543 9.31 -11.61 13.12
CA ASN A 543 10.17 -11.10 12.06
C ASN A 543 11.49 -10.58 12.64
N GLN A 544 12.62 -10.99 12.05
CA GLN A 544 13.98 -10.57 12.41
C GLN A 544 14.49 -9.38 11.56
N ALA A 545 13.62 -8.63 10.89
CA ALA A 545 14.00 -7.50 10.03
C ALA A 545 14.92 -6.50 10.76
N ALA A 546 16.22 -6.55 10.47
CA ALA A 546 17.28 -5.91 11.25
C ALA A 546 17.50 -4.41 10.97
N PHE A 547 16.59 -3.73 10.26
CA PHE A 547 16.79 -2.33 9.86
C PHE A 547 15.87 -1.39 10.64
N GLY A 548 16.45 -0.53 11.50
CA GLY A 548 15.73 0.55 12.19
C GLY A 548 14.98 0.18 13.49
N ILE A 549 15.13 -1.03 14.02
CA ILE A 549 14.42 -1.45 15.24
C ILE A 549 14.97 -0.74 16.49
N GLN A 550 14.08 -0.07 17.23
CA GLN A 550 14.35 0.44 18.57
C GLN A 550 14.79 -0.70 19.50
N GLN A 551 15.87 -0.51 20.26
CA GLN A 551 16.40 -1.57 21.11
C GLN A 551 15.39 -1.91 22.23
N ARG A 552 14.91 -3.15 22.24
CA ARG A 552 13.98 -3.68 23.25
C ARG A 552 14.72 -4.49 24.31
N ASN A 553 14.70 -4.01 25.54
CA ASN A 553 15.26 -4.72 26.68
C ASN A 553 14.15 -5.52 27.37
N TYR A 554 14.39 -6.81 27.59
CA TYR A 554 13.49 -7.74 28.24
C TYR A 554 14.12 -8.29 29.54
N MET A 555 13.37 -8.24 30.63
CA MET A 555 13.73 -8.85 31.90
C MET A 555 12.57 -9.72 32.38
N GLY A 556 12.83 -10.99 32.64
CA GLY A 556 11.82 -11.94 33.12
C GLY A 556 12.30 -12.65 34.37
N LEU A 557 11.41 -12.82 35.35
CA LEU A 557 11.60 -13.65 36.52
C LEU A 557 10.37 -14.55 36.66
N ARG A 558 10.58 -15.86 36.74
CA ARG A 558 9.52 -16.85 36.96
C ARG A 558 9.87 -17.73 38.16
N LEU A 559 8.88 -17.92 39.02
CA LEU A 559 8.92 -18.78 40.20
C LEU A 559 7.91 -19.91 39.98
N ASP A 560 8.36 -21.15 39.91
CA ASP A 560 7.49 -22.34 39.80
C ASP A 560 7.64 -23.18 41.07
N TYR A 561 6.60 -23.25 41.89
CA TYR A 561 6.56 -24.05 43.11
C TYR A 561 5.69 -25.30 42.93
N PHE A 562 6.31 -26.47 42.98
CA PHE A 562 5.62 -27.76 42.91
C PHE A 562 5.14 -28.22 44.29
N ALA A 563 3.97 -27.75 44.72
CA ALA A 563 3.40 -28.09 46.02
C ALA A 563 3.28 -29.63 46.20
N ASN A 564 2.76 -30.32 45.19
CA ASN A 564 2.72 -31.78 45.10
C ASN A 564 2.72 -32.24 43.62
N LYS A 565 2.64 -33.55 43.35
CA LYS A 565 2.65 -34.11 41.99
C LYS A 565 1.44 -33.69 41.12
N LYS A 566 0.43 -33.05 41.72
CA LYS A 566 -0.84 -32.68 41.09
C LYS A 566 -1.07 -31.17 41.03
N LEU A 567 -0.37 -30.37 41.83
CA LEU A 567 -0.58 -28.93 41.97
C LEU A 567 0.77 -28.20 41.83
N SER A 568 0.85 -27.30 40.87
CA SER A 568 1.95 -26.35 40.72
C SER A 568 1.43 -24.92 40.77
N LEU A 569 2.18 -24.05 41.43
CA LEU A 569 1.89 -22.63 41.55
C LEU A 569 3.02 -21.84 40.88
N GLY A 570 2.66 -20.90 40.02
CA GLY A 570 3.56 -20.05 39.27
C GLY A 570 3.41 -18.58 39.69
N GLY A 571 4.52 -17.86 39.72
CA GLY A 571 4.55 -16.40 39.78
C GLY A 571 5.49 -15.88 38.71
N THR A 572 5.05 -14.89 37.94
CA THR A 572 5.82 -14.32 36.82
C THR A 572 5.90 -12.81 36.95
N ILE A 573 7.09 -12.26 36.80
CA ILE A 573 7.34 -10.82 36.66
C ILE A 573 8.08 -10.64 35.34
N ALA A 574 7.52 -9.86 34.43
CA ALA A 574 8.14 -9.56 33.14
C ALA A 574 8.18 -8.05 32.92
N ARG A 575 9.29 -7.55 32.40
CA ARG A 575 9.46 -6.14 32.04
C ARG A 575 10.00 -6.03 30.63
N LEU A 576 9.31 -5.26 29.80
CA LEU A 576 9.72 -4.93 28.44
C LEU A 576 9.88 -3.42 28.35
N GLY A 577 11.06 -2.96 27.95
CA GLY A 577 11.36 -1.54 27.77
C GLY A 577 11.99 -1.27 26.41
N GLU A 578 11.43 -0.33 25.68
CA GLU A 578 11.96 0.17 24.42
C GLU A 578 12.83 1.39 24.68
N ARG A 579 13.95 1.48 23.96
CA ARG A 579 14.80 2.65 23.96
C ARG A 579 14.65 3.40 22.65
N PRO A 580 14.09 4.61 22.65
CA PRO A 580 13.96 5.40 21.43
C PRO A 580 15.33 5.88 20.93
N PHE A 581 15.47 6.07 19.62
CA PHE A 581 16.68 6.64 19.01
C PHE A 581 16.79 8.15 19.27
N PHE A 582 15.66 8.84 19.23
CA PHE A 582 15.55 10.29 19.44
C PHE A 582 14.72 10.61 20.69
N VAL A 583 14.95 11.77 21.28
CA VAL A 583 14.17 12.23 22.45
C VAL A 583 12.81 12.78 22.03
N LYS A 584 12.72 13.40 20.85
CA LYS A 584 11.45 13.77 20.23
C LYS A 584 10.87 12.53 19.57
N GLN A 585 9.69 12.12 20.03
CA GLN A 585 8.93 11.02 19.44
C GLN A 585 7.58 11.54 18.96
N GLN A 586 7.20 11.10 17.75
CA GLN A 586 5.92 11.43 17.13
C GLN A 586 4.83 10.51 17.69
N TYR A 587 3.59 10.99 17.66
CA TYR A 587 2.43 10.21 18.09
C TYR A 587 2.32 8.90 17.29
N GLY A 588 2.24 7.77 18.01
CA GLY A 588 2.22 6.42 17.41
C GLY A 588 3.55 5.69 17.47
N ASP A 589 4.67 6.40 17.65
CA ASP A 589 6.02 5.83 17.84
C ASP A 589 6.45 5.80 19.33
N ASP A 590 5.45 5.77 20.23
CA ASP A 590 5.59 5.79 21.68
C ASP A 590 6.45 4.63 22.24
N PRO A 591 7.65 4.88 22.78
CA PRO A 591 8.49 3.82 23.34
C PRO A 591 7.92 3.31 24.67
N ILE A 592 7.54 2.03 24.71
CA ILE A 592 6.90 1.45 25.89
C ILE A 592 7.90 1.05 26.98
N ARG A 593 7.45 1.05 28.23
CA ARG A 593 8.20 0.51 29.37
C ARG A 593 7.28 -0.18 30.37
N ASN A 594 6.75 -1.31 29.93
CA ASN A 594 5.70 -2.05 30.61
C ASN A 594 6.27 -3.09 31.57
N THR A 595 5.64 -3.23 32.75
CA THR A 595 5.94 -4.30 33.71
C THR A 595 4.67 -5.09 34.00
N MET A 596 4.73 -6.40 33.89
CA MET A 596 3.63 -7.32 34.17
C MET A 596 3.96 -8.17 35.39
N TYR A 597 2.95 -8.34 36.25
CA TYR A 597 2.98 -9.23 37.40
C TYR A 597 1.87 -10.26 37.22
N GLY A 598 2.19 -11.54 37.34
CA GLY A 598 1.22 -12.61 37.15
C GLY A 598 1.37 -13.73 38.16
N LEU A 599 0.26 -14.39 38.45
CA LEU A 599 0.16 -15.60 39.24
C LEU A 599 -0.59 -16.64 38.43
N ASP A 600 -0.09 -17.87 38.41
CA ASP A 600 -0.71 -19.01 37.74
C ASP A 600 -0.81 -20.23 38.68
N ALA A 601 -1.84 -21.03 38.51
CA ALA A 601 -2.03 -22.28 39.25
C ALA A 601 -2.49 -23.37 38.27
N ASP A 602 -1.75 -24.48 38.26
CA ASP A 602 -2.05 -25.65 37.44
C ASP A 602 -2.31 -26.85 38.35
N TYR A 603 -3.51 -27.42 38.22
CA TYR A 603 -3.93 -28.62 38.94
C TYR A 603 -4.30 -29.72 37.97
N ARG A 604 -3.59 -30.85 38.03
CA ARG A 604 -3.89 -32.06 37.26
C ARG A 604 -4.03 -33.26 38.18
N SER A 605 -5.20 -33.90 38.15
CA SER A 605 -5.42 -35.17 38.84
C SER A 605 -6.10 -36.18 37.94
N GLU A 606 -5.55 -37.38 37.91
CA GLU A 606 -6.24 -38.54 37.34
C GLU A 606 -7.51 -38.83 38.14
N TRP A 607 -8.59 -39.14 37.42
CA TRP A 607 -9.87 -39.55 37.99
C TRP A 607 -10.38 -40.83 37.33
N PRO A 608 -9.77 -42.00 37.64
CA PRO A 608 -10.14 -43.28 37.02
C PRO A 608 -11.61 -43.70 37.23
N ARG A 609 -12.28 -43.14 38.25
CA ARG A 609 -13.71 -43.38 38.49
C ARG A 609 -14.59 -42.82 37.39
N MET A 610 -14.20 -41.71 36.76
CA MET A 610 -14.93 -41.14 35.62
C MET A 610 -14.85 -42.06 34.41
N THR A 611 -13.66 -42.60 34.07
CA THR A 611 -13.53 -43.64 33.02
C THR A 611 -14.48 -44.81 33.28
N LYS A 612 -14.52 -45.29 34.53
CA LYS A 612 -15.40 -46.40 34.92
C LYS A 612 -16.89 -46.07 34.83
N TRP A 613 -17.28 -44.81 35.04
CA TRP A 613 -18.66 -44.36 34.86
C TRP A 613 -19.03 -44.25 33.38
N LEU A 614 -18.14 -43.68 32.56
CA LEU A 614 -18.35 -43.56 31.12
C LEU A 614 -18.45 -44.93 30.44
N ASN A 615 -17.65 -45.92 30.87
CA ASN A 615 -17.74 -47.30 30.38
C ASN A 615 -19.03 -48.05 30.78
N LYS A 616 -19.93 -47.44 31.57
CA LYS A 616 -21.28 -47.97 31.82
C LYS A 616 -22.31 -47.51 30.79
N LEU A 617 -21.97 -46.55 29.92
CA LEU A 617 -22.86 -46.13 28.84
C LEU A 617 -22.89 -47.21 27.75
N PRO A 618 -24.08 -47.56 27.24
CA PRO A 618 -24.17 -48.51 26.14
C PRO A 618 -23.42 -47.96 24.90
N PHE A 619 -22.66 -48.85 24.23
CA PHE A 619 -21.83 -48.57 23.05
C PHE A 619 -20.57 -47.70 23.25
N TYR A 620 -20.08 -47.52 24.49
CA TYR A 620 -18.81 -46.82 24.77
C TYR A 620 -17.88 -47.67 25.65
N ASN A 621 -16.62 -47.87 25.24
CA ASN A 621 -15.59 -48.59 26.01
C ASN A 621 -14.21 -47.99 25.76
N SER A 622 -13.57 -47.45 26.81
CA SER A 622 -12.22 -46.87 26.76
C SER A 622 -11.36 -47.40 27.91
N GLN A 623 -10.09 -47.69 27.62
CA GLN A 623 -9.08 -48.09 28.62
C GLN A 623 -8.23 -46.90 29.10
N GLU A 624 -8.41 -45.72 28.51
CA GLU A 624 -7.66 -44.52 28.84
C GLU A 624 -8.13 -43.89 30.17
N VAL A 625 -7.17 -43.51 31.02
CA VAL A 625 -7.47 -42.92 32.33
C VAL A 625 -7.96 -41.48 32.14
N SER A 626 -9.18 -41.19 32.61
CA SER A 626 -9.70 -39.82 32.64
C SER A 626 -8.88 -38.97 33.60
N ALA A 627 -8.64 -37.71 33.26
CA ALA A 627 -8.00 -36.74 34.13
C ALA A 627 -8.84 -35.46 34.20
N ILE A 628 -8.79 -34.80 35.35
CA ILE A 628 -9.27 -33.43 35.52
C ILE A 628 -8.03 -32.52 35.51
N THR A 629 -8.08 -31.51 34.66
CA THR A 629 -7.13 -30.41 34.63
C THR A 629 -7.88 -29.11 34.94
N ALA A 630 -7.41 -28.36 35.92
CA ALA A 630 -7.90 -27.04 36.24
C ALA A 630 -6.73 -26.07 36.18
N TYR A 631 -6.91 -24.98 35.45
CA TYR A 631 -5.92 -23.93 35.27
C TYR A 631 -6.53 -22.59 35.67
N ALA A 632 -5.78 -21.78 36.40
CA ALA A 632 -6.18 -20.43 36.78
C ALA A 632 -5.00 -19.48 36.65
N GLU A 633 -5.24 -18.28 36.12
CA GLU A 633 -4.24 -17.23 36.00
C GLU A 633 -4.82 -15.85 36.30
N ALA A 634 -3.98 -14.98 36.82
CA ALA A 634 -4.29 -13.56 37.02
C ALA A 634 -3.02 -12.76 36.69
N ALA A 635 -3.18 -11.64 35.98
CA ALA A 635 -2.08 -10.76 35.64
C ALA A 635 -2.48 -9.28 35.78
N VAL A 636 -1.53 -8.46 36.20
CA VAL A 636 -1.64 -7.00 36.28
C VAL A 636 -0.55 -6.39 35.41
N LEU A 637 -0.94 -5.51 34.51
CA LEU A 637 -0.04 -4.70 33.69
C LEU A 637 0.11 -3.33 34.32
N GLN A 638 1.34 -2.96 34.65
CA GLN A 638 1.73 -1.60 34.99
C GLN A 638 2.38 -0.96 33.76
N PRO A 639 1.64 -0.10 33.02
CA PRO A 639 2.20 0.59 31.86
C PRO A 639 3.21 1.65 32.31
N GLY A 640 4.12 2.00 31.42
CA GLY A 640 5.08 3.06 31.64
C GLY A 640 5.75 3.48 30.34
N HIS A 641 6.54 4.53 30.39
CA HIS A 641 7.27 5.05 29.23
C HIS A 641 8.78 5.09 29.44
N ALA A 642 9.52 5.21 28.35
CA ALA A 642 10.97 5.39 28.41
C ALA A 642 11.33 6.71 29.14
N PRO A 643 12.34 6.73 30.03
CA PRO A 643 12.74 7.95 30.75
C PRO A 643 13.34 9.03 29.83
N GLN A 644 13.66 8.68 28.57
CA GLN A 644 14.13 9.62 27.56
C GLN A 644 13.04 10.61 27.13
N ILE A 645 11.77 10.20 27.17
CA ILE A 645 10.64 11.04 26.75
C ILE A 645 9.92 11.72 27.93
N GLY A 646 10.42 11.58 29.16
CA GLY A 646 9.79 12.20 30.34
C GLY A 646 10.20 11.55 31.66
N LYS A 647 9.60 12.01 32.76
CA LYS A 647 9.81 11.45 34.11
C LYS A 647 8.49 11.27 34.85
N GLY A 648 8.43 10.26 35.72
CA GLY A 648 7.22 9.94 36.47
C GLY A 648 6.11 9.46 35.54
N ASP A 649 4.91 10.02 35.70
CA ASP A 649 3.75 9.74 34.85
C ASP A 649 3.60 10.77 33.70
N ALA A 650 4.58 11.68 33.54
CA ALA A 650 4.58 12.72 32.51
C ALA A 650 5.52 12.36 31.35
N GLY A 651 5.00 11.60 30.38
CA GLY A 651 5.61 11.39 29.07
C GLY A 651 5.24 12.51 28.10
N VAL A 652 6.20 12.95 27.28
CA VAL A 652 6.00 13.97 26.25
C VAL A 652 6.02 13.31 24.89
N MET A 653 4.98 13.57 24.10
CA MET A 653 4.84 13.12 22.73
C MET A 653 4.45 14.29 21.85
N TYR A 654 5.00 14.31 20.63
CA TYR A 654 4.74 15.35 19.66
C TYR A 654 3.63 14.88 18.73
N ILE A 655 2.54 15.64 18.65
CA ILE A 655 1.51 15.44 17.61
C ILE A 655 2.04 15.96 16.26
N ASP A 656 2.79 17.07 16.33
CA ASP A 656 3.58 17.64 15.24
C ASP A 656 4.78 18.37 15.85
N ASP A 657 5.97 18.20 15.29
CA ASP A 657 7.20 18.90 15.71
C ASP A 657 7.63 20.01 14.72
N PHE A 658 6.86 20.19 13.64
CA PHE A 658 7.08 21.12 12.53
C PHE A 658 8.42 20.94 11.79
N GLU A 659 9.22 19.90 12.06
CA GLU A 659 10.52 19.68 11.42
C GLU A 659 10.34 19.33 9.93
N GLY A 660 9.25 18.62 9.59
CA GLY A 660 8.91 18.22 8.21
C GLY A 660 8.15 19.27 7.39
N THR A 661 7.88 20.45 7.94
CA THR A 661 7.00 21.46 7.30
C THR A 661 7.65 22.22 6.15
N ARG A 662 8.98 22.12 6.03
CA ARG A 662 9.74 22.76 4.96
C ARG A 662 10.53 21.71 4.19
N SER A 663 10.17 21.54 2.93
CA SER A 663 11.00 20.85 1.96
C SER A 663 11.71 21.88 1.09
N GLY A 664 13.03 21.75 0.95
CA GLY A 664 13.82 22.57 0.04
C GLY A 664 14.02 21.84 -1.28
N ILE A 665 13.57 22.41 -2.39
CA ILE A 665 13.95 21.97 -3.73
C ILE A 665 15.14 22.84 -4.16
N ASP A 666 16.33 22.24 -4.26
CA ASP A 666 17.50 22.98 -4.72
C ASP A 666 17.47 23.12 -6.24
N ILE A 667 17.19 24.34 -6.72
CA ILE A 667 17.21 24.66 -8.15
C ILE A 667 18.61 24.99 -8.69
N ARG A 668 19.64 25.07 -7.84
CA ARG A 668 21.00 25.41 -8.26
C ARG A 668 21.72 24.25 -8.92
N PHE A 669 21.32 23.00 -8.63
CA PHE A 669 21.97 21.80 -9.11
C PHE A 669 20.98 20.86 -9.83
N PRO A 670 21.39 20.20 -10.93
CA PRO A 670 22.68 20.36 -11.60
C PRO A 670 22.73 21.65 -12.45
N LEU A 671 23.88 22.35 -12.46
CA LEU A 671 24.03 23.59 -13.24
C LEU A 671 23.75 23.41 -14.73
N ILE A 672 24.01 22.20 -15.25
CA ILE A 672 23.73 21.84 -16.64
C ILE A 672 22.23 21.82 -17.00
N SER A 673 21.33 21.86 -16.00
CA SER A 673 19.89 22.02 -16.24
C SER A 673 19.52 23.46 -16.62
N TRP A 674 20.36 24.44 -16.26
CA TRP A 674 20.13 25.84 -16.63
C TRP A 674 20.55 26.07 -18.08
N ASN A 675 19.68 26.73 -18.83
CA ASN A 675 19.86 27.02 -20.25
C ASN A 675 19.54 28.49 -20.53
N LEU A 676 20.02 29.02 -21.67
CA LEU A 676 19.64 30.36 -22.11
C LEU A 676 18.12 30.43 -22.29
N SER A 677 17.50 31.44 -21.69
CA SER A 677 16.06 31.68 -21.85
C SER A 677 15.73 32.37 -23.18
N SER A 678 14.49 32.21 -23.61
CA SER A 678 13.87 33.11 -24.59
C SER A 678 13.78 34.54 -24.03
N VAL A 679 13.51 35.51 -24.90
CA VAL A 679 13.24 36.89 -24.48
C VAL A 679 11.99 36.90 -23.59
N PRO A 680 12.02 37.48 -22.38
CA PRO A 680 10.84 37.57 -21.53
C PRO A 680 9.72 38.35 -22.21
N GLN A 681 8.52 37.77 -22.26
CA GLN A 681 7.31 38.43 -22.78
C GLN A 681 6.53 39.13 -21.66
N ASN A 682 5.65 40.05 -22.02
CA ASN A 682 4.70 40.73 -21.12
C ASN A 682 5.30 41.59 -19.99
N SER A 683 6.58 41.95 -20.08
CA SER A 683 7.21 42.88 -19.12
C SER A 683 7.05 44.36 -19.49
N GLY A 684 6.63 44.66 -20.73
CA GLY A 684 6.66 46.02 -21.31
C GLY A 684 8.07 46.58 -21.59
N LEU A 685 9.12 45.90 -21.10
CA LEU A 685 10.52 46.31 -21.21
C LEU A 685 11.22 45.75 -22.45
N TYR A 686 10.68 44.69 -23.06
CA TYR A 686 11.27 43.99 -24.21
C TYR A 686 10.27 43.94 -25.37
N PRO A 687 10.09 45.03 -26.15
CA PRO A 687 9.22 45.05 -27.32
C PRO A 687 9.59 43.98 -28.38
N GLU A 688 10.86 43.61 -28.44
CA GLU A 688 11.40 42.59 -29.34
C GLU A 688 10.94 41.17 -28.99
N SER A 689 10.33 40.96 -27.82
CA SER A 689 9.82 39.65 -27.37
C SER A 689 8.68 39.09 -28.22
N GLY A 690 8.00 39.94 -29.01
CA GLY A 690 6.97 39.53 -29.97
C GLY A 690 7.51 39.17 -31.36
N LEU A 691 8.79 39.44 -31.64
CA LEU A 691 9.38 39.13 -32.93
C LEU A 691 9.58 37.63 -33.08
N THR A 692 9.07 37.06 -34.17
CA THR A 692 9.17 35.63 -34.48
C THR A 692 10.06 35.45 -35.70
N ASN A 693 11.08 34.60 -35.60
CA ASN A 693 12.05 34.34 -36.68
C ASN A 693 12.79 35.59 -37.17
N ASP A 694 13.06 36.53 -36.26
CA ASP A 694 13.80 37.77 -36.52
C ASP A 694 15.04 37.86 -35.61
N PRO A 695 16.26 38.04 -36.15
CA PRO A 695 17.48 38.22 -35.36
C PRO A 695 17.40 39.35 -34.33
N ALA A 696 16.58 40.38 -34.57
CA ALA A 696 16.41 41.51 -33.66
C ALA A 696 15.89 41.10 -32.28
N SER A 697 15.23 39.95 -32.14
CA SER A 697 14.83 39.39 -30.85
C SER A 697 16.04 39.15 -29.92
N GLY A 698 17.24 38.95 -30.47
CA GLY A 698 18.46 38.69 -29.69
C GLY A 698 19.30 39.91 -29.36
N TYR A 699 19.01 41.09 -29.92
CA TYR A 699 19.94 42.23 -29.90
C TYR A 699 20.24 42.77 -28.49
N ASN A 700 19.28 42.67 -27.57
CA ASN A 700 19.45 43.14 -26.19
C ASN A 700 19.94 42.05 -25.22
N ARG A 701 20.33 40.87 -25.71
CA ARG A 701 20.82 39.78 -24.84
C ARG A 701 22.26 40.02 -24.40
N ALA A 702 22.46 40.28 -23.10
CA ALA A 702 23.79 40.37 -22.50
C ALA A 702 24.49 39.00 -22.40
N LYS A 703 25.83 39.00 -22.29
CA LYS A 703 26.67 37.79 -22.13
C LYS A 703 26.64 37.27 -20.69
N LEU A 704 25.48 36.79 -20.24
CA LEU A 704 25.35 36.12 -18.95
C LEU A 704 26.04 34.75 -19.01
N ALA A 705 26.83 34.42 -17.98
CA ALA A 705 27.41 33.10 -17.79
C ALA A 705 27.06 32.61 -16.37
N TRP A 706 26.64 31.35 -16.26
CA TRP A 706 26.44 30.65 -14.98
C TRP A 706 27.38 29.45 -14.93
N TYR A 707 28.14 29.36 -13.85
CA TYR A 707 29.10 28.29 -13.63
C TYR A 707 29.33 28.13 -12.13
N ASN A 708 29.83 26.96 -11.73
CA ASN A 708 30.42 26.77 -10.42
C ASN A 708 31.95 26.81 -10.59
N ILE A 709 32.65 27.51 -9.69
CA ILE A 709 34.11 27.45 -9.67
C ILE A 709 34.46 26.09 -9.06
N GLU A 710 35.04 25.21 -9.86
CA GLU A 710 35.51 23.92 -9.35
C GLU A 710 36.56 24.14 -8.24
N PRO A 711 36.47 23.41 -7.11
CA PRO A 711 37.40 23.56 -5.99
C PRO A 711 38.87 23.29 -6.33
#